data_AF-A0A378LS28-F1
#
_entry.id   AF-A0A378LS28-F1
#
_cell.length_a   1.000
_cell.length_b   1.000
_cell.length_c   1.000
_cell.angle_alpha   90.00
_cell.angle_beta   90.00
_cell.angle_gamma   90.00
#
_symmetry.space_group_name_H-M   'P 1'
#
loop_
_entity.id
_entity.type
_entity.pdbx_description
1 polymer ?
#
loop_
_entity_poly.entity_id
_entity_poly.type
_entity_poly.pdbx_seq_one_letter_code
_entity_poly.pdbx_strand_id
1 'polypeptide(L)'
;MSLGKIEKSIIDLDSIRQHARYLPTIIFVEDHWDPANISALNVLFPSLAKLGYKRFYEELPQGETLESVYKETTKYIADYTQLSEKMKKMGLDIQNEKDIITFALKSNLPINKVFSAVNNLAQRYRGYLESVQLYSFFKVENIEYKAIDMPNVGEFANIISTLTPLRDSLFTQEYIKSNKPTIGRHGLGHTEGIQKFLLKEFGQEYYDYLKNKFCFIYIYSRPVSDGSQIQEDIRNKKISFPLGLIQVNSNEVTHESLLTLVSNEIQRRTCELSKLKSSFEKETPNINVPSTSYLKLRTPLGFFTSKNSDKKYDSQQDTNRSIELTDSSLSLNVWKKEALKKYLEIGLTEKDLSGYCNTPPFIQIHLDLMRYFIEEKAFTPLNALKEMNELPKSILKHMRKLQELGVRGDYLREFHRLGICFGKAHVLMLEHLIQVRNHSPKDAVKQICGLSISDAKKYCTQIETENTNDTNNNNNNISLDAVIQNKNMMVKLLEQARLNPEKISSLFKNIEFAIQFSAEELSEIALSNEKIAKVILQETLLVNRMNFEGLKNIIKIYPHTADLIIPRANIGGLRLFILASINPEAANAILKTPELWIKFHDRNTALVQLAKMHDETAQFLINNFELSNLLTDNDIIEIATSRPVILVDILSNEKIMGKMSEAGELVLGQMFSLQSKEQPPAGKSSRLLM
;
A
#
# COMPACT_ATOMS: atom_id res chain seq x y z
N MET A 1 2.25 36.17 -28.03
CA MET A 1 2.23 37.36 -27.15
C MET A 1 3.65 37.61 -26.67
N SER A 2 4.20 38.80 -26.87
CA SER A 2 5.59 39.11 -26.48
C SER A 2 5.69 39.29 -24.96
N LEU A 3 6.62 38.59 -24.32
CA LEU A 3 6.95 38.66 -22.90
C LEU A 3 7.52 40.03 -22.45
N GLY A 4 7.57 41.04 -23.33
CA GLY A 4 8.29 42.30 -23.14
C GLY A 4 7.58 43.39 -22.33
N LYS A 5 6.45 43.09 -21.67
CA LYS A 5 5.73 44.09 -20.85
C LYS A 5 5.68 43.79 -19.34
N ILE A 6 6.24 42.66 -18.88
CA ILE A 6 6.26 42.24 -17.46
C ILE A 6 7.57 42.67 -16.75
N GLU A 7 8.21 43.76 -17.18
CA GLU A 7 9.48 44.22 -16.56
C GLU A 7 9.29 45.29 -15.47
N LYS A 8 8.06 45.68 -15.11
CA LYS A 8 7.84 46.84 -14.21
C LYS A 8 7.22 46.57 -12.84
N SER A 9 6.86 45.35 -12.47
CA SER A 9 6.75 45.00 -11.04
C SER A 9 8.13 44.53 -10.58
N ILE A 10 8.90 45.45 -10.01
CA ILE A 10 10.28 45.26 -9.58
C ILE A 10 10.31 44.21 -8.45
N ILE A 11 10.37 42.94 -8.84
CA ILE A 11 11.00 41.92 -8.00
C ILE A 11 12.48 42.27 -8.05
N ASP A 12 13.05 42.65 -6.91
CA ASP A 12 14.49 42.91 -6.78
C ASP A 12 15.25 41.57 -6.92
N LEU A 13 15.43 41.14 -8.17
CA LEU A 13 16.11 39.91 -8.54
C LEU A 13 17.56 39.91 -8.02
N ASP A 14 18.17 41.08 -7.90
CA ASP A 14 19.55 41.22 -7.43
C ASP A 14 19.64 40.95 -5.93
N SER A 15 18.69 41.44 -5.13
CA SER A 15 18.57 41.09 -3.71
C SER A 15 18.32 39.59 -3.48
N ILE A 16 17.46 38.95 -4.28
CA ILE A 16 17.24 37.50 -4.19
C ILE A 16 18.49 36.72 -4.58
N ARG A 17 19.20 37.14 -5.64
CA ARG A 17 20.45 36.49 -6.10
C ARG A 17 21.55 36.54 -5.05
N GLN A 18 21.69 37.66 -4.33
CA GLN A 18 22.64 37.77 -3.22
C GLN A 18 22.37 36.73 -2.10
N HIS A 19 21.13 36.24 -2.01
CA HIS A 19 20.69 35.27 -1.01
C HIS A 19 20.34 33.90 -1.62
N ALA A 20 20.85 33.57 -2.80
CA ALA A 20 20.46 32.35 -3.55
C ALA A 20 20.61 31.04 -2.75
N ARG A 21 21.54 30.96 -1.78
CA ARG A 21 21.69 29.81 -0.87
C ARG A 21 20.51 29.62 0.11
N TYR A 22 19.69 30.65 0.32
CA TYR A 22 18.52 30.67 1.19
C TYR A 22 17.20 30.63 0.41
N LEU A 23 17.23 30.19 -0.84
CA LEU A 23 16.00 29.98 -1.57
C LEU A 23 15.23 28.78 -0.97
N PRO A 24 13.91 28.91 -0.81
CA PRO A 24 13.06 27.81 -0.36
C PRO A 24 12.95 26.75 -1.45
N THR A 25 12.73 25.50 -1.05
CA THR A 25 12.22 24.44 -1.93
C THR A 25 10.74 24.73 -2.21
N ILE A 26 10.37 24.85 -3.48
CA ILE A 26 8.99 25.09 -3.90
C ILE A 26 8.36 23.78 -4.31
N ILE A 27 7.23 23.41 -3.72
CA ILE A 27 6.58 22.12 -3.94
C ILE A 27 5.17 22.40 -4.45
N PHE A 28 4.95 22.13 -5.73
CA PHE A 28 3.64 22.20 -6.35
C PHE A 28 2.88 20.92 -6.04
N VAL A 29 1.71 21.11 -5.47
CA VAL A 29 0.80 20.05 -5.06
C VAL A 29 -0.35 20.03 -6.06
N GLU A 30 -0.71 18.85 -6.55
CA GLU A 30 -1.76 18.72 -7.55
C GLU A 30 -2.85 17.72 -7.18
N ASP A 31 -4.05 17.99 -7.69
CA ASP A 31 -5.02 16.93 -7.93
C ASP A 31 -4.59 16.24 -9.21
N HIS A 32 -4.34 14.93 -9.13
CA HIS A 32 -3.80 14.15 -10.25
C HIS A 32 -4.45 14.56 -11.58
N TRP A 33 -3.62 15.01 -12.53
CA TRP A 33 -4.00 15.40 -13.89
C TRP A 33 -4.75 16.73 -14.04
N ASP A 34 -4.83 17.58 -13.01
CA ASP A 34 -5.34 18.95 -13.19
C ASP A 34 -4.38 19.75 -14.09
N PRO A 35 -4.79 20.15 -15.31
CA PRO A 35 -3.91 20.87 -16.23
C PRO A 35 -3.46 22.23 -15.66
N ALA A 36 -4.18 22.80 -14.69
CA ALA A 36 -3.81 24.07 -14.06
C ALA A 36 -2.39 24.08 -13.52
N ASN A 37 -1.94 22.96 -12.94
CA ASN A 37 -0.63 22.86 -12.32
C ASN A 37 0.48 22.97 -13.37
N ILE A 38 0.37 22.21 -14.46
CA ILE A 38 1.35 22.25 -15.56
C ILE A 38 1.30 23.60 -16.31
N SER A 39 0.10 24.14 -16.53
CA SER A 39 -0.06 25.48 -17.13
C SER A 39 0.63 26.55 -16.29
N ALA A 40 0.41 26.53 -14.98
CA ALA A 40 1.10 27.41 -14.03
C ALA A 40 2.62 27.23 -14.07
N LEU A 41 3.10 25.99 -14.07
CA LEU A 41 4.54 25.69 -14.15
C LEU A 41 5.17 26.24 -15.43
N ASN A 42 4.52 26.10 -16.60
CA ASN A 42 5.01 26.67 -17.85
C ASN A 42 5.23 28.20 -17.78
N VAL A 43 4.41 28.91 -17.00
CA VAL A 43 4.54 30.36 -16.82
C VAL A 43 5.57 30.71 -15.75
N LEU A 44 5.57 29.97 -14.64
CA LEU A 44 6.43 30.27 -13.50
C LEU A 44 7.89 29.88 -13.73
N PHE A 45 8.12 28.72 -14.35
CA PHE A 45 9.45 28.11 -14.40
C PHE A 45 10.50 28.98 -15.09
N PRO A 46 10.23 29.67 -16.22
CA PRO A 46 11.22 30.57 -16.82
C PRO A 46 11.72 31.66 -15.87
N SER A 47 10.84 32.21 -15.03
CA SER A 47 11.20 33.21 -14.03
C SER A 47 11.95 32.58 -12.85
N LEU A 48 11.50 31.40 -12.38
CA LEU A 48 12.17 30.67 -11.30
C LEU A 48 13.58 30.19 -11.71
N ALA A 49 13.77 29.76 -12.95
CA ALA A 49 15.07 29.36 -13.47
C ALA A 49 16.08 30.52 -13.44
N LYS A 50 15.65 31.76 -13.71
CA LYS A 50 16.47 32.97 -13.60
C LYS A 50 16.85 33.32 -12.16
N LEU A 51 16.09 32.83 -11.18
CA LEU A 51 16.37 32.95 -9.75
C LEU A 51 17.32 31.86 -9.24
N GLY A 52 17.61 30.82 -10.03
CA GLY A 52 18.53 29.73 -9.67
C GLY A 52 17.85 28.39 -9.40
N TYR A 53 16.54 28.27 -9.63
CA TYR A 53 15.84 26.98 -9.61
C TYR A 53 16.19 26.16 -10.85
N LYS A 54 17.27 25.38 -10.75
CA LYS A 54 17.79 24.52 -11.84
C LYS A 54 17.55 23.03 -11.58
N ARG A 55 16.69 22.68 -10.62
CA ARG A 55 16.29 21.30 -10.27
C ARG A 55 14.78 21.14 -10.27
N PHE A 56 14.31 20.03 -10.84
CA PHE A 56 12.91 19.64 -10.84
C PHE A 56 12.74 18.18 -10.40
N TYR A 57 11.96 17.98 -9.34
CA TYR A 57 11.62 16.66 -8.81
C TYR A 57 10.15 16.35 -9.10
N GLU A 58 9.87 15.16 -9.59
CA GLU A 58 8.53 14.75 -10.01
C GLU A 58 8.13 13.41 -9.37
N GLU A 59 6.88 13.31 -8.93
CA GLU A 59 6.25 12.04 -8.51
C GLU A 59 6.08 11.11 -9.72
N LEU A 60 7.17 10.45 -10.09
CA LEU A 60 7.22 9.40 -11.09
C LEU A 60 8.13 8.27 -10.59
N PRO A 61 7.95 7.04 -11.11
CA PRO A 61 8.72 5.90 -10.66
C PRO A 61 10.23 6.15 -10.72
N GLN A 62 10.96 5.69 -9.69
CA GLN A 62 12.40 5.86 -9.65
C GLN A 62 13.08 5.30 -10.92
N GLY A 63 14.00 6.08 -11.48
CA GLY A 63 14.73 5.71 -12.70
C GLY A 63 14.14 6.32 -13.97
N GLU A 64 12.93 6.88 -13.93
CA GLU A 64 12.40 7.67 -15.04
C GLU A 64 13.28 8.90 -15.30
N THR A 65 13.58 9.12 -16.57
CA THR A 65 14.43 10.21 -17.04
C THR A 65 13.58 11.27 -17.74
N LEU A 66 14.07 12.51 -17.84
CA LEU A 66 13.38 13.54 -18.61
C LEU A 66 13.11 13.10 -20.06
N GLU A 67 14.02 12.34 -20.67
CA GLU A 67 13.87 11.85 -22.03
C GLU A 67 12.77 10.79 -22.16
N SER A 68 12.72 9.82 -21.23
CA SER A 68 11.68 8.79 -21.24
C SER A 68 10.30 9.40 -21.04
N VAL A 69 10.15 10.30 -20.07
CA VAL A 69 8.90 11.01 -19.78
C VAL A 69 8.47 11.88 -20.95
N TYR A 70 9.41 12.63 -21.56
CA TYR A 70 9.12 13.43 -22.76
C TYR A 70 8.63 12.57 -23.92
N LYS A 71 9.30 11.45 -24.18
CA LYS A 71 8.96 10.53 -25.28
C LYS A 71 7.60 9.87 -25.04
N GLU A 72 7.32 9.42 -23.83
CA GLU A 72 6.03 8.83 -23.47
C GLU A 72 4.90 9.86 -23.64
N THR A 73 5.09 11.07 -23.13
CA THR A 73 4.11 12.17 -23.26
C THR A 73 3.83 12.51 -24.72
N THR A 74 4.87 12.60 -25.55
CA THR A 74 4.76 12.85 -27.00
C THR A 74 4.00 11.73 -27.71
N LYS A 75 4.28 10.48 -27.34
CA LYS A 75 3.56 9.31 -27.87
C LYS A 75 2.07 9.37 -27.53
N TYR A 76 1.71 9.68 -26.28
CA TYR A 76 0.31 9.84 -25.90
C TYR A 76 -0.42 10.92 -26.71
N ILE A 77 0.23 12.06 -26.96
CA ILE A 77 -0.32 13.13 -27.81
C ILE A 77 -0.55 12.62 -29.24
N ALA A 78 0.40 11.88 -29.80
CA ALA A 78 0.27 11.29 -31.13
C ALA A 78 -0.89 10.28 -31.19
N ASP A 79 -0.98 9.38 -30.21
CA ASP A 79 -2.05 8.38 -30.10
C ASP A 79 -3.43 9.05 -29.99
N TYR A 80 -3.56 10.12 -29.19
CA TYR A 80 -4.79 10.91 -29.11
C TYR A 80 -5.12 11.59 -30.43
N THR A 81 -4.13 12.21 -31.09
CA THR A 81 -4.34 12.93 -32.35
C THR A 81 -4.82 11.97 -33.44
N GLN A 82 -4.17 10.81 -33.57
CA GLN A 82 -4.57 9.76 -34.51
C GLN A 82 -5.98 9.25 -34.24
N LEU A 83 -6.33 9.01 -32.96
CA LEU A 83 -7.67 8.57 -32.59
C LEU A 83 -8.72 9.65 -32.87
N SER A 84 -8.43 10.91 -32.52
CA SER A 84 -9.33 12.04 -32.78
C SER A 84 -9.60 12.21 -34.26
N GLU A 85 -8.58 12.10 -35.12
CA GLU A 85 -8.74 12.13 -36.58
C GLU A 85 -9.58 10.96 -37.09
N LYS A 86 -9.36 9.75 -36.56
CA LYS A 86 -10.15 8.57 -36.91
C LYS A 86 -11.63 8.77 -36.55
N MET A 87 -11.93 9.31 -35.36
CA MET A 87 -13.29 9.62 -34.93
C MET A 87 -13.91 10.72 -35.80
N LYS A 88 -13.18 11.80 -36.10
CA LYS A 88 -13.65 12.88 -36.98
C LYS A 88 -14.01 12.38 -38.38
N LYS A 89 -13.23 11.47 -38.97
CA LYS A 89 -13.55 10.82 -40.26
C LYS A 89 -14.87 10.02 -40.22
N MET A 90 -15.33 9.63 -39.04
CA MET A 90 -16.60 8.93 -38.83
C MET A 90 -17.75 9.87 -38.44
N GLY A 91 -17.51 11.19 -38.43
CA GLY A 91 -18.46 12.21 -37.97
C GLY A 91 -18.65 12.23 -36.46
N LEU A 92 -17.62 11.84 -35.69
CA LEU A 92 -17.66 11.69 -34.23
C LEU A 92 -16.66 12.64 -33.56
N ASP A 93 -17.00 13.18 -32.38
CA ASP A 93 -16.12 13.97 -31.53
C ASP A 93 -15.59 13.16 -30.35
N ILE A 94 -14.26 13.15 -30.17
CA ILE A 94 -13.58 12.46 -29.06
C ILE A 94 -13.90 13.07 -27.68
N GLN A 95 -14.39 14.32 -27.65
CA GLN A 95 -14.83 14.98 -26.41
C GLN A 95 -16.30 14.68 -26.06
N ASN A 96 -17.04 13.99 -26.94
CA ASN A 96 -18.45 13.68 -26.71
C ASN A 96 -18.62 12.21 -26.29
N GLU A 97 -19.15 11.97 -25.08
CA GLU A 97 -19.33 10.62 -24.53
C GLU A 97 -20.19 9.70 -25.43
N LYS A 98 -21.27 10.22 -26.03
CA LYS A 98 -22.13 9.45 -26.94
C LYS A 98 -21.38 9.05 -28.21
N ASP A 99 -20.49 9.92 -28.68
CA ASP A 99 -19.67 9.67 -29.85
C ASP A 99 -18.56 8.64 -29.56
N ILE A 100 -18.01 8.62 -28.34
CA ILE A 100 -17.10 7.55 -27.90
C ILE A 100 -17.81 6.19 -27.89
N ILE A 101 -19.04 6.12 -27.36
CA ILE A 101 -19.86 4.90 -27.38
C ILE A 101 -20.15 4.48 -28.81
N THR A 102 -20.54 5.43 -29.66
CA THR A 102 -20.81 5.19 -31.09
C THR A 102 -19.56 4.70 -31.81
N PHE A 103 -18.39 5.25 -31.49
CA PHE A 103 -17.11 4.79 -32.02
C PHE A 103 -16.79 3.36 -31.61
N ALA A 104 -17.02 3.00 -30.34
CA ALA A 104 -16.82 1.64 -29.84
C ALA A 104 -17.74 0.63 -30.57
N LEU A 105 -19.01 0.98 -30.73
CA LEU A 105 -20.00 0.18 -31.46
C LEU A 105 -19.61 -0.01 -32.93
N LYS A 106 -19.30 1.08 -33.64
CA LYS A 106 -18.88 1.04 -35.05
C LYS A 106 -17.55 0.29 -35.26
N SER A 107 -16.68 0.26 -34.25
CA SER A 107 -15.38 -0.43 -34.30
C SER A 107 -15.45 -1.89 -33.78
N ASN A 108 -16.63 -2.38 -33.38
CA ASN A 108 -16.83 -3.69 -32.76
C ASN A 108 -15.89 -3.94 -31.55
N LEU A 109 -15.70 -2.92 -30.72
CA LEU A 109 -14.87 -2.96 -29.52
C LEU A 109 -15.72 -2.94 -28.24
N PRO A 110 -15.28 -3.55 -27.12
CA PRO A 110 -16.01 -3.51 -25.86
C PRO A 110 -16.17 -2.07 -25.36
N ILE A 111 -17.43 -1.59 -25.29
CA ILE A 111 -17.77 -0.20 -24.96
C ILE A 111 -17.09 0.26 -23.66
N ASN A 112 -17.14 -0.55 -22.61
CA ASN A 112 -16.55 -0.23 -21.31
C ASN A 112 -15.02 -0.01 -21.39
N LYS A 113 -14.31 -0.80 -22.19
CA LYS A 113 -12.85 -0.68 -22.37
C LYS A 113 -12.51 0.56 -23.19
N VAL A 114 -13.22 0.78 -24.30
CA VAL A 114 -13.01 1.95 -25.16
C VAL A 114 -13.35 3.22 -24.41
N PHE A 115 -14.51 3.27 -23.76
CA PHE A 115 -14.96 4.44 -23.02
C PHE A 115 -13.95 4.85 -21.95
N SER A 116 -13.50 3.90 -21.12
CA SER A 116 -12.47 4.17 -20.11
C SER A 116 -11.14 4.64 -20.74
N ALA A 117 -10.64 3.95 -21.77
CA ALA A 117 -9.39 4.31 -22.41
C ALA A 117 -9.43 5.68 -23.10
N VAL A 118 -10.49 5.96 -23.85
CA VAL A 118 -10.66 7.22 -24.60
C VAL A 118 -10.93 8.38 -23.65
N ASN A 119 -11.75 8.18 -22.62
CA ASN A 119 -11.99 9.21 -21.61
C ASN A 119 -10.70 9.55 -20.84
N ASN A 120 -9.93 8.54 -20.41
CA ASN A 120 -8.62 8.77 -19.78
C ASN A 120 -7.67 9.53 -20.70
N LEU A 121 -7.63 9.16 -21.99
CA LEU A 121 -6.78 9.82 -22.98
C LEU A 121 -7.21 11.28 -23.20
N ALA A 122 -8.52 11.54 -23.32
CA ALA A 122 -9.08 12.86 -23.53
C ALA A 122 -8.88 13.78 -22.32
N GLN A 123 -9.06 13.26 -21.10
CA GLN A 123 -8.85 14.02 -19.87
C GLN A 123 -7.39 14.44 -19.70
N ARG A 124 -6.43 13.55 -20.03
CA ARG A 124 -4.99 13.82 -19.88
C ARG A 124 -4.38 14.61 -21.01
N TYR A 125 -5.00 14.62 -22.19
CA TYR A 125 -4.44 15.22 -23.41
C TYR A 125 -3.99 16.68 -23.22
N ARG A 126 -4.82 17.51 -22.58
CA ARG A 126 -4.47 18.92 -22.34
C ARG A 126 -3.25 19.06 -21.42
N GLY A 127 -3.21 18.31 -20.32
CA GLY A 127 -2.06 18.31 -19.42
C GLY A 127 -0.79 17.86 -20.13
N TYR A 128 -0.85 16.81 -20.96
CA TYR A 128 0.30 16.32 -21.71
C TYR A 128 0.82 17.32 -22.75
N LEU A 129 -0.05 18.05 -23.47
CA LEU A 129 0.38 19.10 -24.38
C LEU A 129 1.22 20.17 -23.66
N GLU A 130 0.77 20.59 -22.49
CA GLU A 130 1.47 21.58 -21.67
C GLU A 130 2.75 20.97 -21.06
N SER A 131 2.75 19.69 -20.68
CA SER A 131 3.93 19.00 -20.15
C SER A 131 5.05 18.90 -21.18
N VAL A 132 4.73 18.66 -22.46
CA VAL A 132 5.74 18.65 -23.54
C VAL A 132 6.45 20.01 -23.63
N GLN A 133 5.72 21.11 -23.54
CA GLN A 133 6.31 22.46 -23.57
C GLN A 133 7.27 22.66 -22.38
N LEU A 134 6.85 22.25 -21.18
CA LEU A 134 7.66 22.34 -19.97
C LEU A 134 8.93 21.50 -20.06
N TYR A 135 8.82 20.25 -20.51
CA TYR A 135 9.95 19.34 -20.64
C TYR A 135 10.89 19.75 -21.79
N SER A 136 10.38 20.30 -22.89
CA SER A 136 11.21 20.93 -23.92
C SER A 136 12.02 22.09 -23.34
N PHE A 137 11.38 22.94 -22.53
CA PHE A 137 12.07 24.01 -21.82
C PHE A 137 13.15 23.45 -20.87
N PHE A 138 12.86 22.39 -20.11
CA PHE A 138 13.84 21.73 -19.24
C PHE A 138 15.08 21.25 -20.00
N LYS A 139 14.90 20.66 -21.19
CA LYS A 139 16.02 20.24 -22.04
C LYS A 139 16.86 21.43 -22.49
N VAL A 140 16.22 22.51 -22.98
CA VAL A 140 16.92 23.70 -23.47
C VAL A 140 17.70 24.41 -22.35
N GLU A 141 17.11 24.49 -21.15
CA GLU A 141 17.69 25.20 -20.01
C GLU A 141 18.60 24.33 -19.12
N ASN A 142 18.83 23.07 -19.52
CA ASN A 142 19.60 22.07 -18.78
C ASN A 142 19.14 21.94 -17.32
N ILE A 143 17.83 21.80 -17.12
CA ILE A 143 17.25 21.58 -15.80
C ILE A 143 17.56 20.15 -15.33
N GLU A 144 18.12 20.03 -14.13
CA GLU A 144 18.37 18.74 -13.49
C GLU A 144 17.03 18.12 -13.09
N TYR A 145 16.67 17.01 -13.72
CA TYR A 145 15.41 16.31 -13.52
C TYR A 145 15.61 15.06 -12.67
N LYS A 146 14.69 14.79 -11.73
CA LYS A 146 14.68 13.55 -10.94
C LYS A 146 13.25 13.05 -10.67
N ALA A 147 13.01 11.79 -10.99
CA ALA A 147 11.83 11.06 -10.54
C ALA A 147 12.07 10.53 -9.11
N ILE A 148 11.16 10.81 -8.17
CA ILE A 148 11.38 10.58 -6.73
C ILE A 148 10.37 9.62 -6.07
N ASP A 149 9.59 8.87 -6.84
CA ASP A 149 8.65 7.87 -6.30
C ASP A 149 9.28 6.48 -6.18
N MET A 150 8.53 5.51 -5.63
CA MET A 150 8.94 4.11 -5.60
C MET A 150 9.21 3.58 -7.02
N PRO A 151 10.12 2.60 -7.20
CA PRO A 151 10.32 1.92 -8.48
C PRO A 151 9.01 1.40 -9.04
N ASN A 152 8.90 1.28 -10.36
CA ASN A 152 7.68 0.81 -11.03
C ASN A 152 7.41 -0.66 -10.67
N VAL A 153 6.74 -0.89 -9.55
CA VAL A 153 6.28 -2.20 -9.10
C VAL A 153 4.91 -2.44 -9.74
N GLY A 154 4.95 -2.86 -11.01
CA GLY A 154 3.81 -2.99 -11.94
C GLY A 154 2.63 -3.89 -11.52
N GLU A 155 2.46 -4.21 -10.25
CA GLU A 155 1.42 -5.09 -9.71
C GLU A 155 0.83 -4.62 -8.36
N PHE A 156 1.29 -3.49 -7.79
CA PHE A 156 0.97 -3.12 -6.39
C PHE A 156 -0.05 -2.00 -6.22
N ALA A 157 -0.82 -1.67 -7.26
CA ALA A 157 -1.82 -0.58 -7.21
C ALA A 157 -2.78 -0.67 -6.00
N ASN A 158 -3.09 -1.87 -5.53
CA ASN A 158 -3.98 -2.11 -4.40
C ASN A 158 -3.31 -1.96 -3.01
N ILE A 159 -1.97 -1.89 -2.94
CA ILE A 159 -1.17 -1.73 -1.70
C ILE A 159 -0.65 -0.29 -1.58
N ILE A 160 -0.88 0.57 -2.59
CA ILE A 160 -0.38 1.95 -2.62
C ILE A 160 -0.77 2.74 -1.36
N SER A 161 -2.01 2.58 -0.86
CA SER A 161 -2.46 3.29 0.34
C SER A 161 -1.70 2.90 1.61
N THR A 162 -1.28 1.63 1.74
CA THR A 162 -0.47 1.17 2.88
C THR A 162 1.00 1.53 2.74
N LEU A 163 1.45 1.86 1.52
CA LEU A 163 2.82 2.32 1.23
C LEU A 163 2.95 3.85 1.24
N THR A 164 1.85 4.59 1.39
CA THR A 164 1.88 6.07 1.42
C THR A 164 2.92 6.62 2.41
N PRO A 165 3.03 6.16 3.67
CA PRO A 165 4.06 6.65 4.58
C PRO A 165 5.49 6.41 4.10
N LEU A 166 5.73 5.30 3.39
CA LEU A 166 7.05 5.01 2.81
C LEU A 166 7.35 5.96 1.65
N ARG A 167 6.38 6.20 0.75
CA ARG A 167 6.50 7.17 -0.35
C ARG A 167 6.77 8.58 0.18
N ASP A 168 6.01 9.01 1.20
CA ASP A 168 6.17 10.32 1.84
C ASP A 168 7.56 10.50 2.45
N SER A 169 8.08 9.44 3.09
CA SER A 169 9.45 9.42 3.61
C SER A 169 10.49 9.55 2.50
N LEU A 170 10.33 8.83 1.38
CA LEU A 170 11.24 8.92 0.23
C LEU A 170 11.25 10.32 -0.38
N PHE A 171 10.07 10.91 -0.61
CA PHE A 171 9.96 12.29 -1.10
C PHE A 171 10.67 13.26 -0.16
N THR A 172 10.42 13.12 1.14
CA THR A 172 11.02 13.96 2.19
C THR A 172 12.55 13.88 2.16
N GLN A 173 13.10 12.67 2.13
CA GLN A 173 14.54 12.45 2.08
C GLN A 173 15.18 13.11 0.85
N GLU A 174 14.53 13.02 -0.31
CA GLU A 174 15.03 13.64 -1.54
C GLU A 174 15.03 15.17 -1.46
N TYR A 175 13.96 15.77 -0.93
CA TYR A 175 13.93 17.21 -0.72
C TYR A 175 14.96 17.69 0.31
N ILE A 176 15.22 16.92 1.37
CA ILE A 176 16.26 17.22 2.38
C ILE A 176 17.66 17.14 1.78
N LYS A 177 17.94 16.09 0.99
CA LYS A 177 19.24 15.89 0.33
C LYS A 177 19.55 16.99 -0.69
N SER A 178 18.54 17.69 -1.21
CA SER A 178 18.79 18.80 -2.12
C SER A 178 19.36 20.01 -1.39
N ASN A 179 20.67 20.18 -1.52
CA ASN A 179 21.40 21.37 -1.11
C ASN A 179 21.23 22.59 -2.04
N LYS A 180 20.42 22.49 -3.10
CA LYS A 180 20.16 23.57 -4.06
C LYS A 180 18.67 23.90 -4.11
N PRO A 181 18.29 25.08 -4.62
CA PRO A 181 16.90 25.44 -4.83
C PRO A 181 16.23 24.43 -5.78
N THR A 182 15.21 23.74 -5.29
CA THR A 182 14.49 22.69 -6.01
C THR A 182 13.03 23.07 -6.16
N ILE A 183 12.47 22.72 -7.33
CA ILE A 183 11.03 22.69 -7.56
C ILE A 183 10.58 21.23 -7.51
N GLY A 184 9.57 20.91 -6.71
CA GLY A 184 8.95 19.61 -6.63
C GLY A 184 7.53 19.62 -7.20
N ARG A 185 7.05 18.49 -7.71
CA ARG A 185 5.65 18.25 -8.07
C ARG A 185 5.19 16.89 -7.56
N HIS A 186 4.13 16.86 -6.74
CA HIS A 186 3.51 15.61 -6.26
C HIS A 186 1.99 15.78 -6.03
N GLY A 187 1.31 14.65 -5.87
CA GLY A 187 -0.13 14.57 -5.60
C GLY A 187 -0.50 15.03 -4.19
N LEU A 188 -1.68 15.62 -4.06
CA LEU A 188 -2.21 16.19 -2.82
C LEU A 188 -2.19 15.23 -1.63
N GLY A 189 -2.45 13.94 -1.87
CA GLY A 189 -2.48 12.89 -0.85
C GLY A 189 -1.18 12.70 -0.06
N HIS A 190 -0.04 13.17 -0.59
CA HIS A 190 1.28 13.06 0.04
C HIS A 190 1.66 14.24 0.94
N THR A 191 0.96 15.36 0.80
CA THR A 191 1.36 16.65 1.39
C THR A 191 1.46 16.60 2.91
N GLU A 192 0.45 16.03 3.58
CA GLU A 192 0.43 15.97 5.04
C GLU A 192 1.55 15.06 5.57
N GLY A 193 1.74 13.89 4.94
CA GLY A 193 2.78 12.94 5.33
C GLY A 193 4.18 13.51 5.17
N ILE A 194 4.49 14.14 4.03
CA ILE A 194 5.78 14.81 3.80
C ILE A 194 6.04 15.86 4.89
N GLN A 195 5.06 16.70 5.23
CA GLN A 195 5.24 17.71 6.28
C GLN A 195 5.48 17.10 7.66
N LYS A 196 4.78 16.00 8.00
CA LYS A 196 5.01 15.25 9.24
C LYS A 196 6.41 14.64 9.29
N PHE A 197 6.89 14.05 8.19
CA PHE A 197 8.25 13.52 8.12
C PHE A 197 9.30 14.62 8.24
N LEU A 198 9.13 15.78 7.58
CA LEU A 198 10.03 16.92 7.75
C LEU A 198 10.14 17.34 9.22
N LEU A 199 9.01 17.47 9.92
CA LEU A 199 9.00 17.82 11.34
C LEU A 199 9.63 16.73 12.22
N LYS A 200 9.41 15.46 11.89
CA LYS A 200 9.99 14.33 12.61
C LYS A 200 11.51 14.26 12.46
N GLU A 201 12.02 14.46 11.24
CA GLU A 201 13.46 14.32 10.93
C GLU A 201 14.29 15.46 11.53
N PHE A 202 13.76 16.69 11.58
CA PHE A 202 14.51 17.82 12.14
C PHE A 202 14.17 18.10 13.60
N GLY A 203 12.96 17.79 14.07
CA GLY A 203 12.47 18.19 15.39
C GLY A 203 11.62 19.46 15.35
N GLN A 204 10.86 19.67 16.42
CA GLN A 204 9.89 20.77 16.54
C GLN A 204 10.57 22.13 16.69
N GLU A 205 11.78 22.16 17.23
CA GLU A 205 12.63 23.34 17.37
C GLU A 205 13.07 23.94 16.02
N TYR A 206 13.01 23.15 14.93
CA TYR A 206 13.27 23.62 13.56
C TYR A 206 12.01 24.03 12.82
N TYR A 207 10.85 24.14 13.49
CA TYR A 207 9.57 24.46 12.86
C TYR A 207 9.64 25.71 11.98
N ASP A 208 10.20 26.82 12.50
CA ASP A 208 10.28 28.07 11.74
C ASP A 208 11.22 27.97 10.54
N TYR A 209 12.32 27.21 10.67
CA TYR A 209 13.19 26.92 9.54
C TYR A 209 12.45 26.12 8.47
N LEU A 210 11.83 24.99 8.84
CA LEU A 210 11.11 24.12 7.91
C LEU A 210 9.95 24.84 7.22
N LYS A 211 9.17 25.60 7.99
CA LYS A 211 8.04 26.39 7.50
C LYS A 211 8.48 27.41 6.46
N ASN A 212 9.68 27.97 6.54
CA ASN A 212 10.18 28.89 5.53
C ASN A 212 10.96 28.17 4.42
N LYS A 213 11.65 27.06 4.73
CA LYS A 213 12.45 26.28 3.77
C LYS A 213 11.60 25.52 2.76
N PHE A 214 10.44 24.98 3.16
CA PHE A 214 9.57 24.19 2.29
C PHE A 214 8.25 24.93 2.04
N CYS A 215 8.02 25.33 0.79
CA CYS A 215 6.84 26.08 0.37
C CYS A 215 5.90 25.20 -0.44
N PHE A 216 4.77 24.80 0.15
CA PHE A 216 3.76 23.97 -0.50
C PHE A 216 2.69 24.86 -1.15
N ILE A 217 2.45 24.65 -2.46
CA ILE A 217 1.51 25.44 -3.25
C ILE A 217 0.56 24.49 -3.98
N TYR A 218 -0.72 24.52 -3.63
CA TYR A 218 -1.78 23.74 -4.25
C TYR A 218 -2.56 24.61 -5.26
N ILE A 219 -2.37 24.30 -6.54
CA ILE A 219 -3.03 24.98 -7.66
C ILE A 219 -4.13 24.06 -8.21
N TYR A 220 -5.37 24.57 -8.30
CA TYR A 220 -6.52 23.81 -8.77
C TYR A 220 -7.39 24.62 -9.74
N SER A 221 -8.05 23.97 -10.70
CA SER A 221 -8.98 24.61 -11.68
C SER A 221 -10.42 24.13 -11.62
N ARG A 222 -10.74 23.06 -10.90
CA ARG A 222 -12.09 22.50 -10.91
C ARG A 222 -12.64 22.33 -9.50
N PRO A 223 -13.93 22.61 -9.24
CA PRO A 223 -14.62 22.01 -8.09
C PRO A 223 -14.50 20.48 -8.19
N VAL A 224 -14.43 19.76 -7.06
CA VAL A 224 -14.22 18.31 -7.09
C VAL A 224 -15.43 17.64 -7.75
N SER A 225 -15.35 17.35 -9.04
CA SER A 225 -16.42 16.71 -9.81
C SER A 225 -16.65 15.25 -9.42
N ASP A 226 -15.70 14.68 -8.68
CA ASP A 226 -15.48 13.26 -8.45
C ASP A 226 -15.63 12.86 -6.97
N GLY A 227 -16.14 13.75 -6.12
CA GLY A 227 -16.58 13.42 -4.76
C GLY A 227 -15.48 13.10 -3.74
N SER A 228 -14.22 13.48 -3.98
CA SER A 228 -13.16 13.39 -2.96
C SER A 228 -13.39 14.42 -1.86
N GLN A 229 -14.09 14.00 -0.79
CA GLN A 229 -14.36 14.83 0.39
C GLN A 229 -13.09 15.47 0.97
N ILE A 230 -11.94 14.80 0.88
CA ILE A 230 -10.65 15.29 1.37
C ILE A 230 -10.19 16.53 0.61
N GLN A 231 -10.31 16.56 -0.72
CA GLN A 231 -9.95 17.72 -1.53
C GLN A 231 -10.82 18.92 -1.19
N GLU A 232 -12.13 18.71 -1.04
CA GLU A 232 -13.06 19.76 -0.60
C GLU A 232 -12.74 20.23 0.82
N ASP A 233 -12.43 19.33 1.75
CA ASP A 233 -12.06 19.70 3.11
C ASP A 233 -10.76 20.50 3.14
N ILE A 234 -9.80 20.21 2.25
CA ILE A 234 -8.58 21.01 2.08
C ILE A 234 -8.95 22.41 1.57
N ARG A 235 -9.71 22.52 0.47
CA ARG A 235 -10.09 23.82 -0.15
C ARG A 235 -10.92 24.69 0.81
N ASN A 236 -11.78 24.06 1.61
CA ASN A 236 -12.57 24.71 2.65
C ASN A 236 -11.79 24.91 3.96
N LYS A 237 -10.48 24.67 3.97
CA LYS A 237 -9.57 24.85 5.12
C LYS A 237 -9.97 24.08 6.38
N LYS A 238 -10.69 22.97 6.23
CA LYS A 238 -11.02 22.05 7.33
C LYS A 238 -9.85 21.13 7.68
N ILE A 239 -8.91 20.94 6.74
CA ILE A 239 -7.66 20.21 6.96
C ILE A 239 -6.53 21.23 7.14
N SER A 240 -5.85 21.16 8.28
CA SER A 240 -4.69 21.99 8.59
C SER A 240 -3.38 21.27 8.25
N PHE A 241 -2.50 21.95 7.52
CA PHE A 241 -1.16 21.46 7.19
C PHE A 241 -0.13 22.04 8.16
N PRO A 242 0.69 21.23 8.85
CA PRO A 242 1.61 21.71 9.89
C PRO A 242 2.56 22.83 9.44
N LEU A 243 3.10 22.73 8.22
CA LEU A 243 4.00 23.72 7.60
C LEU A 243 3.24 24.70 6.68
N GLY A 244 1.91 24.61 6.63
CA GLY A 244 1.04 25.41 5.78
C GLY A 244 0.87 24.84 4.36
N LEU A 245 -0.13 25.36 3.67
CA LEU A 245 -0.43 25.07 2.26
C LEU A 245 -1.02 26.33 1.61
N ILE A 246 -0.37 26.85 0.59
CA ILE A 246 -0.86 28.00 -0.17
C ILE A 246 -1.81 27.49 -1.24
N GLN A 247 -3.07 27.93 -1.19
CA GLN A 247 -4.10 27.46 -2.11
C GLN A 247 -4.36 28.53 -3.17
N VAL A 248 -4.36 28.12 -4.43
CA VAL A 248 -4.58 29.01 -5.58
C VAL A 248 -5.65 28.41 -6.48
N ASN A 249 -6.79 29.11 -6.58
CA ASN A 249 -7.77 28.82 -7.61
C ASN A 249 -7.32 29.44 -8.94
N SER A 250 -6.87 28.61 -9.87
CA SER A 250 -6.36 29.04 -11.17
C SER A 250 -7.41 29.73 -12.05
N ASN A 251 -8.71 29.58 -11.75
CA ASN A 251 -9.76 30.32 -12.46
C ASN A 251 -9.91 31.77 -11.98
N GLU A 252 -9.45 32.07 -10.77
CA GLU A 252 -9.57 33.38 -10.14
C GLU A 252 -8.29 34.22 -10.26
N VAL A 253 -7.18 33.57 -10.61
CA VAL A 253 -5.85 34.17 -10.59
C VAL A 253 -5.27 34.16 -12.00
N THR A 254 -4.93 35.34 -12.52
CA THR A 254 -4.21 35.44 -13.80
C THR A 254 -2.79 34.89 -13.66
N HIS A 255 -2.18 34.48 -14.77
CA HIS A 255 -0.78 34.04 -14.79
C HIS A 255 0.20 35.07 -14.19
N GLU A 256 -0.03 36.36 -14.43
CA GLU A 256 0.77 37.43 -13.86
C GLU A 256 0.58 37.52 -12.34
N SER A 257 -0.66 37.46 -11.86
CA SER A 257 -0.97 37.47 -10.43
C SER A 257 -0.37 36.26 -9.71
N LEU A 258 -0.37 35.10 -10.37
CA LEU A 258 0.26 33.89 -9.86
C LEU A 258 1.78 34.04 -9.74
N LEU A 259 2.42 34.60 -10.77
CA LEU A 259 3.85 34.90 -10.74
C LEU A 259 4.19 35.85 -9.59
N THR A 260 3.45 36.95 -9.46
CA THR A 260 3.63 37.90 -8.36
C THR A 260 3.46 37.23 -6.99
N LEU A 261 2.42 36.40 -6.81
CA LEU A 261 2.17 35.68 -5.57
C LEU A 261 3.33 34.76 -5.20
N VAL A 262 3.79 33.94 -6.15
CA VAL A 262 4.89 32.97 -5.91
C VAL A 262 6.21 33.71 -5.65
N SER A 263 6.51 34.76 -6.41
CA SER A 263 7.71 35.57 -6.22
C SER A 263 7.75 36.30 -4.88
N ASN A 264 6.62 36.89 -4.46
CA ASN A 264 6.52 37.52 -3.15
C ASN A 264 6.73 36.51 -2.02
N GLU A 265 6.19 35.30 -2.16
CA GLU A 265 6.37 34.26 -1.15
C GLU A 265 7.81 33.75 -1.09
N ILE A 266 8.49 33.60 -2.24
CA ILE A 266 9.93 33.29 -2.29
C ILE A 266 10.71 34.38 -1.57
N GLN A 267 10.50 35.65 -1.90
CA GLN A 267 11.21 36.77 -1.29
C GLN A 267 11.00 36.82 0.23
N ARG A 268 9.73 36.70 0.68
CA ARG A 268 9.38 36.68 2.09
C ARG A 268 10.11 35.55 2.82
N ARG A 269 10.05 34.32 2.31
CA ARG A 269 10.70 33.15 2.92
C ARG A 269 12.21 33.24 2.91
N THR A 270 12.81 33.72 1.82
CA THR A 270 14.26 33.95 1.74
C THR A 270 14.73 34.98 2.77
N CYS A 271 13.95 36.04 3.02
CA CYS A 271 14.22 37.00 4.08
C CYS A 271 14.14 36.37 5.48
N GLU A 272 13.13 35.54 5.74
CA GLU A 272 13.03 34.84 7.03
C GLU A 272 14.16 33.81 7.23
N LEU A 273 14.51 33.04 6.20
CA LEU A 273 15.62 32.09 6.24
C LEU A 273 16.97 32.79 6.48
N SER A 274 17.17 33.98 5.92
CA SER A 274 18.41 34.74 6.14
C SER A 274 18.53 35.28 7.57
N LYS A 275 17.41 35.59 8.24
CA LYS A 275 17.38 35.97 9.67
C LYS A 275 17.70 34.78 10.58
N LEU A 276 17.07 33.64 10.32
CA LEU A 276 17.22 32.41 11.10
C LEU A 276 18.65 31.85 11.07
N LYS A 277 19.41 32.15 10.01
CA LYS A 277 20.81 31.79 9.81
C LYS A 277 21.71 31.98 11.04
N SER A 278 21.56 33.11 11.74
CA SER A 278 22.40 33.46 12.89
C SER A 278 22.30 32.48 14.05
N SER A 279 21.16 31.79 14.16
CA SER A 279 20.89 30.77 15.18
C SER A 279 21.32 29.36 14.74
N PHE A 280 21.25 29.05 13.43
CA PHE A 280 21.44 27.68 12.94
C PHE A 280 22.85 27.34 12.43
N GLU A 281 23.66 28.30 11.96
CA GLU A 281 25.03 28.00 11.48
C GLU A 281 25.99 27.50 12.59
N LYS A 282 25.59 27.61 13.87
CA LYS A 282 26.35 27.05 15.00
C LYS A 282 25.93 25.63 15.37
N GLU A 283 24.75 25.18 14.94
CA GLU A 283 24.10 23.97 15.47
C GLU A 283 23.44 23.10 14.41
N THR A 284 23.53 23.41 13.10
CA THR A 284 22.99 22.54 12.06
C THR A 284 23.51 21.13 12.32
N PRO A 285 22.63 20.18 12.67
CA PRO A 285 23.03 18.81 12.90
C PRO A 285 23.74 18.41 11.63
N ASN A 286 24.93 17.82 11.77
CA ASN A 286 25.55 17.16 10.65
C ASN A 286 24.63 15.97 10.38
N ILE A 287 23.56 16.19 9.59
CA ILE A 287 22.64 15.16 9.15
C ILE A 287 23.49 14.34 8.18
N ASN A 288 24.32 13.46 8.76
CA ASN A 288 24.81 12.26 8.11
C ASN A 288 23.54 11.45 7.83
N VAL A 289 22.81 11.87 6.79
CA VAL A 289 21.91 10.96 6.09
C VAL A 289 22.86 9.84 5.69
N PRO A 290 22.76 8.63 6.27
CA PRO A 290 23.60 7.54 5.84
C PRO A 290 23.43 7.51 4.32
N SER A 291 24.53 7.51 3.57
CA SER A 291 24.47 7.26 2.15
C SER A 291 23.98 5.84 1.99
N THR A 292 22.68 5.62 2.13
CA THR A 292 22.04 4.32 2.10
C THR A 292 22.25 3.82 0.70
N SER A 293 23.17 2.86 0.60
CA SER A 293 23.18 1.75 -0.34
C SER A 293 21.79 1.55 -0.92
N TYR A 294 21.56 2.18 -2.08
CA TYR A 294 20.35 1.90 -2.84
C TYR A 294 20.35 0.41 -3.15
N LEU A 295 19.21 -0.23 -2.87
CA LEU A 295 18.76 -1.46 -3.50
C LEU A 295 19.13 -1.41 -4.99
N LYS A 296 20.24 -2.06 -5.35
CA LYS A 296 20.38 -2.63 -6.69
C LYS A 296 19.41 -3.80 -6.72
N LEU A 297 18.12 -3.50 -6.96
CA LEU A 297 17.19 -4.47 -7.53
C LEU A 297 17.76 -4.85 -8.90
N ARG A 298 18.68 -5.82 -8.91
CA ARG A 298 19.08 -6.51 -10.14
C ARG A 298 17.86 -7.28 -10.60
N THR A 299 17.18 -6.77 -11.62
CA THR A 299 16.31 -7.59 -12.46
C THR A 299 17.13 -8.81 -12.91
N PRO A 300 16.64 -10.05 -12.73
CA PRO A 300 17.34 -11.24 -13.18
C PRO A 300 17.13 -11.40 -14.69
N LEU A 301 17.74 -10.53 -15.50
CA LEU A 301 17.78 -10.62 -16.96
C LEU A 301 18.98 -9.81 -17.47
N GLY A 302 20.17 -10.38 -17.29
CA GLY A 302 21.37 -9.91 -17.97
C GLY A 302 21.35 -10.34 -19.43
N PHE A 303 20.74 -9.53 -20.30
CA PHE A 303 21.02 -9.59 -21.74
C PHE A 303 22.01 -8.46 -22.09
N PHE A 304 23.30 -8.73 -21.88
CA PHE A 304 24.34 -8.05 -22.65
C PHE A 304 24.70 -8.96 -23.82
N THR A 305 24.28 -8.58 -25.02
CA THR A 305 24.85 -9.12 -26.25
C THR A 305 26.27 -8.58 -26.42
N SER A 306 27.27 -9.29 -25.91
CA SER A 306 28.63 -9.18 -26.44
C SER A 306 28.86 -10.33 -27.41
N LYS A 307 28.87 -10.01 -28.70
CA LYS A 307 29.50 -10.88 -29.70
C LYS A 307 30.95 -11.10 -29.29
N ASN A 308 31.35 -12.35 -29.06
CA ASN A 308 32.57 -12.95 -29.62
C ASN A 308 32.76 -14.42 -29.17
N SER A 309 32.75 -15.28 -30.19
CA SER A 309 33.58 -16.47 -30.44
C SER A 309 33.95 -17.44 -29.30
N ASP A 310 33.55 -18.69 -29.54
CA ASP A 310 34.29 -19.94 -29.32
C ASP A 310 34.84 -20.27 -27.93
N LYS A 311 34.19 -21.25 -27.28
CA LYS A 311 34.82 -22.55 -26.95
C LYS A 311 33.79 -23.52 -26.36
N LYS A 312 33.83 -24.76 -26.86
CA LYS A 312 33.17 -25.95 -26.33
C LYS A 312 33.66 -26.25 -24.92
N TYR A 313 32.76 -26.58 -24.00
CA TYR A 313 33.05 -27.48 -22.89
C TYR A 313 31.78 -28.27 -22.52
N ASP A 314 31.94 -29.59 -22.43
CA ASP A 314 30.96 -30.59 -22.01
C ASP A 314 30.50 -30.36 -20.56
N SER A 315 29.21 -30.55 -20.30
CA SER A 315 28.68 -30.75 -18.95
C SER A 315 27.82 -32.01 -18.90
N GLN A 316 28.26 -32.95 -18.06
CA GLN A 316 27.49 -34.10 -17.61
C GLN A 316 26.21 -33.66 -16.89
N GLN A 317 25.18 -34.47 -17.09
CA GLN A 317 23.82 -34.32 -16.57
C GLN A 317 23.77 -34.44 -15.05
N ASP A 318 23.00 -33.55 -14.42
CA ASP A 318 22.36 -33.83 -13.14
C ASP A 318 20.90 -33.37 -13.20
N THR A 319 19.98 -34.29 -12.89
CA THR A 319 18.55 -34.16 -13.17
C THR A 319 17.81 -33.45 -12.03
N ASN A 320 17.45 -32.19 -12.24
CA ASN A 320 16.30 -31.56 -11.56
C ASN A 320 15.24 -31.24 -12.61
N ARG A 321 14.12 -31.99 -12.58
CA ARG A 321 12.95 -31.79 -13.44
C ARG A 321 12.28 -30.45 -13.09
N SER A 322 12.65 -29.39 -13.81
CA SER A 322 11.76 -28.28 -14.09
C SER A 322 10.60 -28.81 -14.94
N ILE A 323 9.36 -28.61 -14.49
CA ILE A 323 8.17 -28.87 -15.30
C ILE A 323 8.16 -27.80 -16.41
N GLU A 324 8.76 -28.12 -17.55
CA GLU A 324 8.58 -27.34 -18.77
C GLU A 324 7.15 -27.55 -19.28
N LEU A 325 6.37 -26.47 -19.30
CA LEU A 325 5.08 -26.43 -19.99
C LEU A 325 5.35 -26.70 -21.47
N THR A 326 4.84 -27.82 -22.00
CA THR A 326 5.03 -28.19 -23.40
C THR A 326 4.30 -27.23 -24.34
N ASP A 327 4.82 -27.14 -25.57
CA ASP A 327 4.42 -26.22 -26.65
C ASP A 327 2.94 -26.31 -27.08
N SER A 328 2.16 -27.29 -26.60
CA SER A 328 0.71 -27.39 -26.88
C SER A 328 -0.13 -26.34 -26.11
N SER A 329 0.46 -25.63 -25.14
CA SER A 329 -0.17 -24.56 -24.35
C SER A 329 -0.24 -23.19 -25.06
N LEU A 330 0.20 -23.11 -26.33
CA LEU A 330 0.27 -21.89 -27.14
C LEU A 330 -1.10 -21.31 -27.57
N SER A 331 -2.22 -21.95 -27.28
CA SER A 331 -3.57 -21.40 -27.54
C SER A 331 -4.22 -20.68 -26.34
N LEU A 332 -3.57 -20.69 -25.17
CA LEU A 332 -4.10 -20.02 -23.97
C LEU A 332 -3.78 -18.52 -24.02
N ASN A 333 -4.82 -17.67 -23.95
CA ASN A 333 -4.64 -16.22 -23.86
C ASN A 333 -3.80 -15.85 -22.61
N VAL A 334 -3.17 -14.66 -22.62
CA VAL A 334 -2.27 -14.20 -21.56
C VAL A 334 -2.88 -14.33 -20.16
N TRP A 335 -4.17 -14.02 -20.02
CA TRP A 335 -4.91 -14.14 -18.76
C TRP A 335 -5.05 -15.59 -18.28
N LYS A 336 -5.24 -16.55 -19.20
CA LYS A 336 -5.30 -17.98 -18.88
C LYS A 336 -3.94 -18.50 -18.41
N LYS A 337 -2.83 -18.05 -19.00
CA LYS A 337 -1.46 -18.41 -18.56
C LYS A 337 -1.15 -17.84 -17.18
N GLU A 338 -1.54 -16.59 -16.92
CA GLU A 338 -1.35 -15.93 -15.62
C GLU A 338 -2.18 -16.60 -14.51
N ALA A 339 -3.43 -16.93 -14.82
CA ALA A 339 -4.28 -17.69 -13.92
C ALA A 339 -3.67 -19.08 -13.67
N LEU A 340 -3.24 -19.80 -14.71
CA LEU A 340 -2.54 -21.11 -14.62
C LEU A 340 -1.37 -21.07 -13.65
N LYS A 341 -0.54 -20.02 -13.70
CA LYS A 341 0.60 -19.83 -12.79
C LYS A 341 0.14 -19.69 -11.33
N LYS A 342 -0.83 -18.82 -11.07
CA LYS A 342 -1.40 -18.61 -9.72
C LYS A 342 -2.18 -19.82 -9.20
N TYR A 343 -2.67 -20.69 -10.09
CA TYR A 343 -3.36 -21.93 -9.76
C TYR A 343 -2.42 -23.07 -9.40
N LEU A 344 -1.30 -23.19 -10.12
CA LEU A 344 -0.24 -24.15 -9.79
C LEU A 344 0.32 -23.89 -8.39
N GLU A 345 0.44 -22.62 -7.98
CA GLU A 345 0.88 -22.20 -6.64
C GLU A 345 -0.02 -22.73 -5.50
N ILE A 346 -1.27 -23.09 -5.79
CA ILE A 346 -2.23 -23.65 -4.81
C ILE A 346 -2.66 -25.09 -5.14
N GLY A 347 -1.85 -25.79 -5.96
CA GLY A 347 -1.96 -27.23 -6.20
C GLY A 347 -2.99 -27.66 -7.24
N LEU A 348 -3.51 -26.75 -8.07
CA LEU A 348 -4.41 -27.11 -9.19
C LEU A 348 -3.61 -27.60 -10.40
N THR A 349 -4.10 -28.66 -11.05
CA THR A 349 -3.53 -29.18 -12.30
C THR A 349 -4.18 -28.54 -13.54
N GLU A 350 -3.51 -28.61 -14.68
CA GLU A 350 -4.08 -28.19 -15.98
C GLU A 350 -5.39 -28.94 -16.29
N LYS A 351 -5.51 -30.20 -15.85
CA LYS A 351 -6.73 -31.01 -15.97
C LYS A 351 -7.89 -30.43 -15.16
N ASP A 352 -7.65 -29.94 -13.95
CA ASP A 352 -8.68 -29.31 -13.10
C ASP A 352 -9.22 -28.02 -13.75
N LEU A 353 -8.37 -27.33 -14.52
CA LEU A 353 -8.66 -26.05 -15.16
C LEU A 353 -9.34 -26.18 -16.52
N SER A 354 -9.24 -27.35 -17.16
CA SER A 354 -9.90 -27.63 -18.44
C SER A 354 -11.43 -27.41 -18.39
N GLY A 355 -12.05 -27.63 -17.22
CA GLY A 355 -13.48 -27.37 -16.99
C GLY A 355 -13.85 -25.92 -16.67
N TYR A 356 -12.88 -25.07 -16.33
CA TYR A 356 -13.11 -23.66 -15.94
C TYR A 356 -13.04 -22.69 -17.13
N CYS A 357 -12.39 -23.12 -18.21
CA CYS A 357 -11.95 -22.31 -19.36
C CYS A 357 -13.04 -21.58 -20.17
N ASN A 358 -14.32 -21.73 -19.83
CA ASN A 358 -15.48 -21.16 -20.53
C ASN A 358 -16.19 -20.01 -19.78
N THR A 359 -15.69 -19.58 -18.62
CA THR A 359 -16.30 -18.53 -17.79
C THR A 359 -15.64 -17.14 -17.98
N PRO A 360 -16.30 -16.03 -17.57
CA PRO A 360 -15.74 -14.66 -17.59
C PRO A 360 -14.34 -14.55 -16.96
N PRO A 361 -13.58 -13.46 -17.23
CA PRO A 361 -12.19 -13.36 -16.80
C PRO A 361 -12.04 -13.60 -15.30
N PHE A 362 -11.09 -14.48 -14.94
CA PHE A 362 -10.75 -14.76 -13.56
C PHE A 362 -10.06 -13.55 -12.93
N ILE A 363 -10.86 -12.74 -12.24
CA ILE A 363 -10.39 -11.55 -11.51
C ILE A 363 -10.04 -11.89 -10.06
N GLN A 364 -9.37 -10.98 -9.35
CA GLN A 364 -8.91 -11.11 -7.95
C GLN A 364 -9.94 -11.74 -7.00
N ILE A 365 -11.23 -11.43 -7.18
CA ILE A 365 -12.28 -11.98 -6.32
C ILE A 365 -12.31 -13.51 -6.29
N HIS A 366 -11.95 -14.16 -7.41
CA HIS A 366 -11.92 -15.61 -7.46
C HIS A 366 -10.69 -16.17 -6.77
N LEU A 367 -9.54 -15.47 -6.81
CA LEU A 367 -8.35 -15.85 -6.04
C LEU A 367 -8.63 -15.73 -4.54
N ASP A 368 -9.24 -14.63 -4.12
CA ASP A 368 -9.60 -14.40 -2.72
C ASP A 368 -10.58 -15.46 -2.22
N LEU A 369 -11.57 -15.83 -3.05
CA LEU A 369 -12.50 -16.90 -2.73
C LEU A 369 -11.85 -18.29 -2.78
N MET A 370 -10.93 -18.55 -3.70
CA MET A 370 -10.16 -19.80 -3.73
C MET A 370 -9.36 -19.97 -2.44
N ARG A 371 -8.63 -18.94 -2.03
CA ARG A 371 -7.88 -18.95 -0.76
C ARG A 371 -8.82 -19.15 0.41
N TYR A 372 -9.93 -18.41 0.46
CA TYR A 372 -10.97 -18.62 1.48
C TYR A 372 -11.45 -20.08 1.53
N PHE A 373 -11.79 -20.68 0.38
CA PHE A 373 -12.30 -22.05 0.36
C PHE A 373 -11.23 -23.08 0.75
N ILE A 374 -10.00 -22.93 0.27
CA ILE A 374 -8.91 -23.87 0.55
C ILE A 374 -8.39 -23.69 1.98
N GLU A 375 -8.04 -22.47 2.36
CA GLU A 375 -7.36 -22.16 3.62
C GLU A 375 -8.33 -22.08 4.80
N GLU A 376 -9.52 -21.48 4.62
CA GLU A 376 -10.49 -21.29 5.72
C GLU A 376 -11.58 -22.37 5.75
N LYS A 377 -11.94 -22.97 4.61
CA LYS A 377 -12.97 -24.03 4.53
C LYS A 377 -12.43 -25.42 4.25
N ALA A 378 -11.11 -25.59 4.14
CA ALA A 378 -10.45 -26.88 3.90
C ALA A 378 -10.96 -27.61 2.64
N PHE A 379 -11.39 -26.86 1.62
CA PHE A 379 -11.82 -27.46 0.35
C PHE A 379 -10.59 -27.89 -0.45
N THR A 380 -10.71 -29.02 -1.16
CA THR A 380 -9.76 -29.30 -2.23
C THR A 380 -9.85 -28.20 -3.28
N PRO A 381 -8.77 -27.88 -3.99
CA PRO A 381 -8.81 -26.84 -5.01
C PRO A 381 -9.92 -27.08 -6.07
N LEU A 382 -10.16 -28.33 -6.44
CA LEU A 382 -11.27 -28.71 -7.33
C LEU A 382 -12.65 -28.39 -6.73
N ASN A 383 -12.86 -28.65 -5.44
CA ASN A 383 -14.13 -28.33 -4.79
C ASN A 383 -14.32 -26.81 -4.63
N ALA A 384 -13.26 -26.07 -4.30
CA ALA A 384 -13.28 -24.61 -4.30
C ALA A 384 -13.67 -24.06 -5.69
N LEU A 385 -13.09 -24.61 -6.75
CA LEU A 385 -13.42 -24.24 -8.12
C LEU A 385 -14.90 -24.52 -8.45
N LYS A 386 -15.42 -25.69 -8.04
CA LYS A 386 -16.83 -26.06 -8.22
C LYS A 386 -17.80 -25.09 -7.55
N GLU A 387 -17.43 -24.47 -6.43
CA GLU A 387 -18.27 -23.46 -5.76
C GLU A 387 -18.37 -22.15 -6.54
N MET A 388 -17.36 -21.77 -7.30
CA MET A 388 -17.33 -20.49 -7.99
C MET A 388 -17.68 -20.59 -9.47
N ASN A 389 -17.52 -21.78 -10.07
CA ASN A 389 -17.68 -21.96 -11.50
C ASN A 389 -19.08 -21.56 -11.97
N GLU A 390 -19.13 -20.81 -13.07
CA GLU A 390 -20.34 -20.25 -13.71
C GLU A 390 -21.07 -19.19 -12.89
N LEU A 391 -20.53 -18.74 -11.75
CA LEU A 391 -21.15 -17.66 -10.98
C LEU A 391 -20.68 -16.28 -11.47
N PRO A 392 -21.60 -15.32 -11.66
CA PRO A 392 -21.24 -13.96 -12.04
C PRO A 392 -20.57 -13.22 -10.87
N LYS A 393 -19.76 -12.20 -11.20
CA LYS A 393 -19.06 -11.35 -10.23
C LYS A 393 -19.97 -10.81 -9.12
N SER A 394 -21.23 -10.50 -9.43
CA SER A 394 -22.20 -10.00 -8.45
C SER A 394 -22.52 -11.02 -7.35
N ILE A 395 -22.55 -12.33 -7.67
CA ILE A 395 -22.72 -13.40 -6.69
C ILE A 395 -21.42 -13.66 -5.93
N LEU A 396 -20.29 -13.73 -6.65
CA LEU A 396 -18.98 -14.00 -6.06
C LEU A 396 -18.62 -12.99 -4.95
N LYS A 397 -18.98 -11.72 -5.10
CA LYS A 397 -18.81 -10.68 -4.05
C LYS A 397 -19.45 -11.00 -2.71
N HIS A 398 -20.46 -11.87 -2.70
CA HIS A 398 -21.18 -12.26 -1.52
C HIS A 398 -20.91 -13.71 -1.10
N MET A 399 -20.08 -14.45 -1.85
CA MET A 399 -19.95 -15.91 -1.69
C MET A 399 -19.40 -16.32 -0.32
N ARG A 400 -18.50 -15.55 0.29
CA ARG A 400 -18.03 -15.78 1.66
C ARG A 400 -19.20 -15.80 2.65
N LYS A 401 -20.05 -14.77 2.61
CA LYS A 401 -21.23 -14.66 3.48
C LYS A 401 -22.27 -15.73 3.18
N LEU A 402 -22.53 -15.99 1.90
CA LEU A 402 -23.45 -17.04 1.46
C LEU A 402 -23.00 -18.41 1.97
N GLN A 403 -21.70 -18.69 1.97
CA GLN A 403 -21.19 -19.95 2.48
C GLN A 403 -21.28 -20.07 4.01
N GLU A 404 -21.17 -18.97 4.76
CA GLU A 404 -21.46 -18.96 6.20
C GLU A 404 -22.93 -19.31 6.51
N LEU A 405 -23.84 -19.02 5.57
CA LEU A 405 -25.25 -19.42 5.63
C LEU A 405 -25.50 -20.85 5.12
N GLY A 406 -24.45 -21.58 4.72
CA GLY A 406 -24.56 -22.91 4.12
C GLY A 406 -25.05 -22.90 2.67
N VAL A 407 -25.10 -21.74 2.01
CA VAL A 407 -25.49 -21.62 0.60
C VAL A 407 -24.30 -21.98 -0.28
N ARG A 408 -24.46 -23.05 -1.07
CA ARG A 408 -23.46 -23.58 -1.99
C ARG A 408 -23.59 -23.00 -3.40
N GLY A 409 -22.48 -22.99 -4.12
CA GLY A 409 -22.41 -22.41 -5.47
C GLY A 409 -23.29 -23.11 -6.50
N ASP A 410 -23.52 -24.42 -6.36
CA ASP A 410 -24.47 -25.16 -7.18
C ASP A 410 -25.92 -24.70 -6.98
N TYR A 411 -26.31 -24.22 -5.79
CA TYR A 411 -27.65 -23.67 -5.56
C TYR A 411 -27.83 -22.36 -6.33
N LEU A 412 -26.78 -21.54 -6.40
CA LEU A 412 -26.79 -20.20 -7.01
C LEU A 412 -26.68 -20.22 -8.54
N ARG A 413 -26.25 -21.33 -9.14
CA ARG A 413 -26.17 -21.47 -10.61
C ARG A 413 -27.54 -21.41 -11.27
N GLU A 414 -28.57 -21.95 -10.64
CA GLU A 414 -29.95 -21.85 -11.15
C GLU A 414 -30.42 -20.39 -11.19
N PHE A 415 -30.09 -19.61 -10.15
CA PHE A 415 -30.36 -18.18 -10.10
C PHE A 415 -29.68 -17.43 -11.26
N HIS A 416 -28.42 -17.75 -11.55
CA HIS A 416 -27.69 -17.12 -12.66
C HIS A 416 -28.32 -17.42 -14.03
N ARG A 417 -28.80 -18.65 -14.27
CA ARG A 417 -29.41 -19.05 -15.54
C ARG A 417 -30.65 -18.23 -15.91
N LEU A 418 -31.33 -17.65 -14.94
CA LEU A 418 -32.48 -16.77 -15.17
C LEU A 418 -32.08 -15.35 -15.62
N GLY A 419 -30.77 -15.03 -15.66
CA GLY A 419 -30.28 -13.72 -16.11
C GLY A 419 -30.55 -12.58 -15.12
N ILE A 420 -30.90 -12.90 -13.88
CA ILE A 420 -31.28 -11.93 -12.86
C ILE A 420 -30.04 -11.41 -12.12
N CYS A 421 -29.98 -10.09 -11.91
CA CYS A 421 -28.91 -9.49 -11.12
C CYS A 421 -29.04 -9.86 -9.64
N PHE A 422 -28.05 -10.57 -9.11
CA PHE A 422 -27.90 -10.81 -7.67
C PHE A 422 -27.27 -9.60 -6.95
N GLY A 423 -27.59 -9.39 -5.67
CA GLY A 423 -27.06 -8.26 -4.90
C GLY A 423 -27.42 -8.34 -3.41
N LYS A 424 -27.07 -7.30 -2.65
CA LYS A 424 -27.19 -7.27 -1.18
C LYS A 424 -28.59 -7.60 -0.64
N ALA A 425 -29.66 -7.14 -1.31
CA ALA A 425 -31.03 -7.44 -0.89
C ALA A 425 -31.35 -8.95 -0.92
N HIS A 426 -30.81 -9.68 -1.90
CA HIS A 426 -30.96 -11.14 -1.96
C HIS A 426 -30.21 -11.84 -0.81
N VAL A 427 -29.03 -11.33 -0.43
CA VAL A 427 -28.28 -11.87 0.72
C VAL A 427 -29.07 -11.70 2.01
N LEU A 428 -29.62 -10.51 2.26
CA LEU A 428 -30.46 -10.24 3.46
C LEU A 428 -31.72 -11.11 3.48
N MET A 429 -32.35 -11.31 2.32
CA MET A 429 -33.50 -12.19 2.21
C MET A 429 -33.13 -13.66 2.50
N LEU A 430 -31.98 -14.15 1.99
CA LEU A 430 -31.48 -15.49 2.32
C LEU A 430 -31.17 -15.64 3.81
N GLU A 431 -30.54 -14.64 4.43
CA GLU A 431 -30.28 -14.62 5.87
C GLU A 431 -31.59 -14.78 6.67
N HIS A 432 -32.63 -14.01 6.33
CA HIS A 432 -33.92 -14.12 6.99
C HIS A 432 -34.57 -15.50 6.77
N LEU A 433 -34.61 -15.99 5.52
CA LEU A 433 -35.24 -17.27 5.23
C LEU A 433 -34.54 -18.43 5.97
N ILE A 434 -33.20 -18.42 6.00
CA ILE A 434 -32.41 -19.49 6.61
C ILE A 434 -32.43 -19.39 8.14
N GLN A 435 -32.17 -18.21 8.70
CA GLN A 435 -31.97 -18.06 10.14
C GLN A 435 -33.28 -17.83 10.91
N VAL A 436 -34.24 -17.10 10.32
CA VAL A 436 -35.50 -16.73 10.99
C VAL A 436 -36.63 -17.68 10.63
N ARG A 437 -36.76 -18.02 9.35
CA ARG A 437 -37.81 -18.95 8.89
C ARG A 437 -37.36 -20.41 8.86
N ASN A 438 -36.11 -20.69 9.22
CA ASN A 438 -35.53 -22.04 9.32
C ASN A 438 -35.64 -22.84 8.01
N HIS A 439 -35.62 -22.17 6.86
CA HIS A 439 -35.56 -22.84 5.56
C HIS A 439 -34.17 -23.43 5.34
N SER A 440 -34.10 -24.58 4.65
CA SER A 440 -32.81 -25.09 4.20
C SER A 440 -32.16 -24.08 3.23
N PRO A 441 -30.82 -23.98 3.19
CA PRO A 441 -30.15 -23.05 2.27
C PRO A 441 -30.56 -23.24 0.80
N LYS A 442 -30.81 -24.49 0.40
CA LYS A 442 -31.27 -24.83 -0.95
C LYS A 442 -32.70 -24.35 -1.22
N ASP A 443 -33.62 -24.55 -0.27
CA ASP A 443 -35.02 -24.11 -0.42
C ASP A 443 -35.14 -22.59 -0.38
N ALA A 444 -34.33 -21.93 0.46
CA ALA A 444 -34.25 -20.48 0.50
C ALA A 444 -33.79 -19.90 -0.86
N VAL A 445 -32.74 -20.48 -1.48
CA VAL A 445 -32.30 -20.07 -2.82
C VAL A 445 -33.39 -20.29 -3.85
N LYS A 446 -34.08 -21.43 -3.82
CA LYS A 446 -35.20 -21.73 -4.73
C LYS A 446 -36.34 -20.72 -4.59
N GLN A 447 -36.64 -20.29 -3.38
CA GLN A 447 -37.71 -19.32 -3.10
C GLN A 447 -37.40 -17.92 -3.63
N ILE A 448 -36.13 -17.51 -3.61
CA ILE A 448 -35.72 -16.21 -4.17
C ILE A 448 -35.41 -16.26 -5.66
N CYS A 449 -35.26 -17.46 -6.23
CA CYS A 449 -34.95 -17.66 -7.63
C CYS A 449 -36.06 -17.06 -8.49
N GLY A 450 -35.73 -16.08 -9.33
CA GLY A 450 -36.72 -15.36 -10.13
C GLY A 450 -37.04 -13.94 -9.65
N LEU A 451 -36.66 -13.58 -8.42
CA LEU A 451 -36.95 -12.25 -7.86
C LEU A 451 -35.96 -11.20 -8.38
N SER A 452 -36.48 -10.07 -8.83
CA SER A 452 -35.64 -8.90 -9.12
C SER A 452 -35.06 -8.30 -7.84
N ILE A 453 -33.97 -7.54 -7.93
CA ILE A 453 -33.42 -6.78 -6.78
C ILE A 453 -34.50 -5.89 -6.14
N SER A 454 -35.39 -5.31 -6.95
CA SER A 454 -36.47 -4.46 -6.45
C SER A 454 -37.48 -5.25 -5.62
N ASP A 455 -37.83 -6.46 -6.04
CA ASP A 455 -38.79 -7.29 -5.33
C ASP A 455 -38.17 -7.90 -4.06
N ALA A 456 -36.90 -8.29 -4.12
CA ALA A 456 -36.14 -8.69 -2.93
C ALA A 456 -36.05 -7.53 -1.90
N LYS A 457 -35.87 -6.28 -2.36
CA LYS A 457 -35.90 -5.10 -1.48
C LYS A 457 -37.28 -4.90 -0.85
N LYS A 458 -38.36 -4.99 -1.63
CA LYS A 458 -39.73 -4.89 -1.10
C LYS A 458 -39.99 -5.94 -0.03
N TYR A 459 -39.51 -7.18 -0.25
CA TYR A 459 -39.61 -8.25 0.74
C TYR A 459 -38.81 -7.93 2.01
N CYS A 460 -37.58 -7.40 1.90
CA CYS A 460 -36.80 -6.97 3.07
C CYS A 460 -37.52 -5.87 3.85
N THR A 461 -38.11 -4.88 3.19
CA THR A 461 -38.91 -3.84 3.84
C THR A 461 -40.17 -4.42 4.49
N GLN A 462 -40.80 -5.42 3.87
CA GLN A 462 -41.93 -6.14 4.46
C GLN A 462 -41.52 -6.88 5.74
N ILE A 463 -40.37 -7.56 5.75
CA ILE A 463 -39.80 -8.19 6.95
C ILE A 463 -39.60 -7.16 8.07
N GLU A 464 -39.03 -5.99 7.75
CA GLU A 464 -38.84 -4.90 8.73
C GLU A 464 -40.18 -4.41 9.30
N THR A 465 -41.22 -4.31 8.47
CA THR A 465 -42.57 -3.95 8.92
C THR A 465 -43.31 -5.08 9.68
N GLU A 466 -43.11 -6.34 9.32
CA GLU A 466 -43.67 -7.49 10.05
C GLU A 466 -43.03 -7.61 11.44
N ASN A 467 -41.71 -7.44 11.52
CA ASN A 467 -40.98 -7.45 12.80
C ASN A 467 -41.37 -6.29 13.72
N THR A 468 -41.88 -5.18 13.17
CA THR A 468 -42.34 -4.02 13.97
C THR A 468 -43.82 -4.08 14.35
N ASN A 469 -44.64 -4.86 13.63
CA ASN A 469 -46.09 -4.96 13.86
C ASN A 469 -46.56 -6.27 14.52
N ASP A 470 -45.73 -7.30 14.59
CA ASP A 470 -46.08 -8.56 15.26
C ASP A 470 -45.89 -8.45 16.78
N THR A 471 -46.90 -7.92 17.47
CA THR A 471 -46.93 -7.79 18.94
C THR A 471 -46.95 -9.14 19.68
N ASN A 472 -47.02 -10.28 18.98
CA ASN A 472 -47.04 -11.63 19.55
C ASN A 472 -45.82 -12.50 19.19
N ASN A 473 -44.81 -11.96 18.49
CA ASN A 473 -43.61 -12.72 18.15
C ASN A 473 -42.56 -12.70 19.28
N ASN A 474 -42.86 -13.44 20.35
CA ASN A 474 -42.03 -13.54 21.55
C ASN A 474 -40.68 -14.27 21.36
N ASN A 475 -40.28 -14.63 20.13
CA ASN A 475 -39.08 -15.43 19.89
C ASN A 475 -38.04 -14.81 18.95
N ASN A 476 -38.26 -13.62 18.37
CA ASN A 476 -37.23 -12.94 17.56
C ASN A 476 -36.99 -11.47 17.91
N ASN A 477 -37.70 -10.94 18.91
CA ASN A 477 -37.15 -9.87 19.72
C ASN A 477 -36.13 -10.51 20.67
N ILE A 478 -34.86 -10.61 20.26
CA ILE A 478 -33.79 -10.40 21.24
C ILE A 478 -34.07 -9.00 21.76
N SER A 479 -34.86 -8.91 22.83
CA SER A 479 -35.36 -7.63 23.30
C SER A 479 -34.14 -6.73 23.53
N LEU A 480 -34.31 -5.42 23.42
CA LEU A 480 -33.27 -4.50 23.82
C LEU A 480 -32.74 -4.88 25.23
N ASP A 481 -33.58 -5.47 26.09
CA ASP A 481 -33.20 -6.05 27.38
C ASP A 481 -32.29 -7.26 27.26
N ALA A 482 -32.43 -8.16 26.29
CA ALA A 482 -31.49 -9.28 26.07
C ALA A 482 -30.12 -8.77 25.59
N VAL A 483 -30.07 -7.74 24.73
CA VAL A 483 -28.79 -7.09 24.35
C VAL A 483 -28.17 -6.37 25.55
N ILE A 484 -28.97 -5.66 26.34
CA ILE A 484 -28.52 -5.00 27.58
C ILE A 484 -28.08 -6.03 28.62
N GLN A 485 -28.79 -7.15 28.76
CA GLN A 485 -28.43 -8.26 29.64
C GLN A 485 -27.13 -8.90 29.20
N ASN A 486 -26.92 -9.14 27.91
CA ASN A 486 -25.65 -9.66 27.38
C ASN A 486 -24.50 -8.69 27.65
N LYS A 487 -24.70 -7.38 27.45
CA LYS A 487 -23.69 -6.36 27.81
C LYS A 487 -23.39 -6.35 29.30
N ASN A 488 -24.41 -6.40 30.15
CA ASN A 488 -24.24 -6.44 31.61
C ASN A 488 -23.56 -7.74 32.07
N MET A 489 -23.87 -8.86 31.43
CA MET A 489 -23.22 -10.15 31.68
C MET A 489 -21.75 -10.10 31.27
N MET A 490 -21.44 -9.51 30.12
CA MET A 490 -20.07 -9.33 29.65
C MET A 490 -19.26 -8.43 30.60
N VAL A 491 -19.83 -7.31 31.06
CA VAL A 491 -19.18 -6.44 32.06
C VAL A 491 -18.88 -7.20 33.35
N LYS A 492 -19.84 -7.97 33.88
CA LYS A 492 -19.64 -8.81 35.07
C LYS A 492 -18.59 -9.90 34.82
N LEU A 493 -18.58 -10.51 33.63
CA LEU A 493 -17.60 -11.52 33.27
C LEU A 493 -16.20 -10.93 33.21
N LEU A 494 -16.03 -9.74 32.63
CA LEU A 494 -14.75 -9.01 32.59
C LEU A 494 -14.29 -8.58 33.99
N GLU A 495 -15.21 -8.18 34.86
CA GLU A 495 -14.90 -7.88 36.26
C GLU A 495 -14.43 -9.16 36.99
N GLN A 496 -15.15 -10.26 36.83
CA GLN A 496 -14.77 -11.56 37.40
C GLN A 496 -13.47 -12.11 36.80
N ALA A 497 -13.18 -11.82 35.54
CA ALA A 497 -11.93 -12.20 34.88
C ALA A 497 -10.72 -11.51 35.51
N ARG A 498 -10.90 -10.27 36.00
CA ARG A 498 -9.87 -9.54 36.75
C ARG A 498 -9.77 -10.01 38.20
N LEU A 499 -10.89 -10.25 38.87
CA LEU A 499 -10.94 -10.61 40.29
C LEU A 499 -10.62 -12.09 40.57
N ASN A 500 -11.05 -13.00 39.70
CA ASN A 500 -10.99 -14.46 39.87
C ASN A 500 -10.53 -15.17 38.58
N PRO A 501 -9.31 -14.86 38.07
CA PRO A 501 -8.87 -15.33 36.77
C PRO A 501 -8.77 -16.85 36.65
N GLU A 502 -8.51 -17.57 37.74
CA GLU A 502 -8.45 -19.05 37.78
C GLU A 502 -9.82 -19.67 37.48
N LYS A 503 -10.87 -19.11 38.10
CA LYS A 503 -12.24 -19.58 37.88
C LYS A 503 -12.68 -19.31 36.46
N ILE A 504 -12.44 -18.11 35.93
CA ILE A 504 -12.79 -17.80 34.53
C ILE A 504 -11.97 -18.64 33.55
N SER A 505 -10.67 -18.79 33.78
CA SER A 505 -9.82 -19.68 32.99
C SER A 505 -10.37 -21.11 32.95
N SER A 506 -10.89 -21.63 34.08
CA SER A 506 -11.49 -22.97 34.12
C SER A 506 -12.75 -23.11 33.25
N LEU A 507 -13.54 -22.02 33.11
CA LEU A 507 -14.70 -21.99 32.22
C LEU A 507 -14.27 -22.00 30.74
N PHE A 508 -13.24 -21.21 30.40
CA PHE A 508 -12.72 -21.13 29.04
C PHE A 508 -11.97 -22.37 28.56
N LYS A 509 -11.67 -23.33 29.46
CA LYS A 509 -11.25 -24.69 29.07
C LYS A 509 -12.39 -25.49 28.41
N ASN A 510 -13.64 -25.13 28.65
CA ASN A 510 -14.77 -25.71 27.94
C ASN A 510 -14.97 -24.97 26.61
N ILE A 511 -14.59 -25.61 25.51
CA ILE A 511 -14.69 -25.04 24.16
C ILE A 511 -16.14 -24.68 23.82
N GLU A 512 -17.13 -25.48 24.19
CA GLU A 512 -18.55 -25.22 23.91
C GLU A 512 -19.06 -23.94 24.58
N PHE A 513 -18.48 -23.59 25.73
CA PHE A 513 -18.73 -22.30 26.39
C PHE A 513 -18.02 -21.17 25.66
N ALA A 514 -16.73 -21.34 25.36
CA ALA A 514 -15.90 -20.30 24.75
C ALA A 514 -16.37 -19.89 23.34
N ILE A 515 -16.89 -20.81 22.53
CA ILE A 515 -17.38 -20.51 21.17
C ILE A 515 -18.64 -19.65 21.14
N GLN A 516 -19.31 -19.44 22.27
CA GLN A 516 -20.51 -18.60 22.36
C GLN A 516 -20.17 -17.11 22.26
N PHE A 517 -18.92 -16.74 22.53
CA PHE A 517 -18.44 -15.36 22.48
C PHE A 517 -18.09 -14.94 21.04
N SER A 518 -18.31 -13.66 20.73
CA SER A 518 -17.84 -13.02 19.51
C SER A 518 -16.31 -12.87 19.50
N ALA A 519 -15.75 -12.49 18.34
CA ALA A 519 -14.32 -12.27 18.18
C ALA A 519 -13.80 -11.13 19.08
N GLU A 520 -14.59 -10.05 19.16
CA GLU A 520 -14.32 -8.87 19.97
C GLU A 520 -14.38 -9.21 21.46
N GLU A 521 -15.42 -9.92 21.91
CA GLU A 521 -15.58 -10.33 23.31
C GLU A 521 -14.47 -11.28 23.77
N LEU A 522 -14.10 -12.28 22.95
CA LEU A 522 -12.95 -13.16 23.23
C LEU A 522 -11.66 -12.36 23.40
N SER A 523 -11.47 -11.32 22.59
CA SER A 523 -10.29 -10.45 22.68
C SER A 523 -10.30 -9.62 23.94
N GLU A 524 -11.42 -9.01 24.32
CA GLU A 524 -11.56 -8.25 25.57
C GLU A 524 -11.33 -9.12 26.81
N ILE A 525 -11.84 -10.36 26.80
CA ILE A 525 -11.66 -11.31 27.90
C ILE A 525 -10.20 -11.74 28.01
N ALA A 526 -9.55 -12.08 26.89
CA ALA A 526 -8.13 -12.41 26.88
C ALA A 526 -7.29 -11.21 27.39
N LEU A 527 -7.62 -9.99 26.98
CA LEU A 527 -6.92 -8.77 27.42
C LEU A 527 -7.14 -8.40 28.89
N SER A 528 -8.16 -8.99 29.54
CA SER A 528 -8.45 -8.69 30.95
C SER A 528 -7.46 -9.35 31.93
N ASN A 529 -6.85 -10.47 31.55
CA ASN A 529 -5.88 -11.20 32.37
C ASN A 529 -5.04 -12.19 31.54
N GLU A 530 -3.73 -12.21 31.78
CA GLU A 530 -2.76 -13.07 31.09
C GLU A 530 -3.06 -14.58 31.23
N LYS A 531 -3.51 -15.04 32.41
CA LYS A 531 -3.82 -16.47 32.61
C LYS A 531 -4.99 -16.91 31.73
N ILE A 532 -6.00 -16.06 31.60
CA ILE A 532 -7.17 -16.32 30.75
C ILE A 532 -6.74 -16.27 29.28
N ALA A 533 -5.93 -15.28 28.88
CA ALA A 533 -5.36 -15.22 27.53
C ALA A 533 -4.64 -16.53 27.18
N LYS A 534 -3.77 -17.04 28.06
CA LYS A 534 -3.05 -18.30 27.84
C LYS A 534 -4.00 -19.48 27.60
N VAL A 535 -5.09 -19.60 28.36
CA VAL A 535 -6.08 -20.68 28.15
C VAL A 535 -6.82 -20.51 26.82
N ILE A 536 -7.29 -19.31 26.48
CA ILE A 536 -7.97 -19.05 25.21
C ILE A 536 -7.03 -19.34 24.02
N LEU A 537 -5.78 -18.90 24.12
CA LEU A 537 -4.78 -19.00 23.05
C LEU A 537 -4.18 -20.39 22.87
N GLN A 538 -4.38 -21.30 23.82
CA GLN A 538 -4.02 -22.71 23.66
C GLN A 538 -4.90 -23.41 22.62
N GLU A 539 -6.15 -22.94 22.45
CA GLU A 539 -7.15 -23.53 21.56
C GLU A 539 -7.15 -22.88 20.17
N THR A 540 -6.62 -23.60 19.17
CA THR A 540 -6.54 -23.13 17.77
C THR A 540 -7.87 -22.62 17.21
N LEU A 541 -8.99 -23.27 17.56
CA LEU A 541 -10.32 -22.86 17.13
C LEU A 541 -10.68 -21.45 17.63
N LEU A 542 -10.33 -21.14 18.88
CA LEU A 542 -10.60 -19.84 19.48
C LEU A 542 -9.68 -18.78 18.89
N VAL A 543 -8.38 -19.07 18.73
CA VAL A 543 -7.42 -18.15 18.08
C VAL A 543 -7.88 -17.74 16.69
N ASN A 544 -8.35 -18.69 15.88
CA ASN A 544 -8.84 -18.42 14.52
C ASN A 544 -10.18 -17.67 14.49
N ARG A 545 -10.92 -17.63 15.60
CA ARG A 545 -12.15 -16.86 15.75
C ARG A 545 -11.88 -15.41 16.14
N MET A 546 -10.73 -15.11 16.73
CA MET A 546 -10.34 -13.75 17.12
C MET A 546 -9.99 -12.91 15.89
N ASN A 547 -10.33 -11.62 15.95
CA ASN A 547 -9.94 -10.69 14.89
C ASN A 547 -8.45 -10.32 15.01
N PHE A 548 -7.87 -9.86 13.90
CA PHE A 548 -6.43 -9.58 13.84
C PHE A 548 -5.99 -8.48 14.83
N GLU A 549 -6.81 -7.45 15.03
CA GLU A 549 -6.47 -6.35 15.97
C GLU A 549 -6.48 -6.83 17.42
N GLY A 550 -7.38 -7.76 17.78
CA GLY A 550 -7.40 -8.42 19.07
C GLY A 550 -6.12 -9.20 19.35
N LEU A 551 -5.70 -10.05 18.41
CA LEU A 551 -4.44 -10.81 18.50
C LEU A 551 -3.22 -9.88 18.64
N LYS A 552 -3.17 -8.82 17.84
CA LYS A 552 -2.13 -7.79 17.87
C LYS A 552 -2.06 -7.09 19.24
N ASN A 553 -3.20 -6.71 19.81
CA ASN A 553 -3.26 -6.07 21.13
C ASN A 553 -2.85 -7.03 22.24
N ILE A 554 -3.20 -8.31 22.14
CA ILE A 554 -2.80 -9.33 23.11
C ILE A 554 -1.28 -9.54 23.07
N ILE A 555 -0.66 -9.64 21.89
CA ILE A 555 0.80 -9.71 21.75
C ILE A 555 1.47 -8.46 22.31
N LYS A 556 0.90 -7.27 22.06
CA LYS A 556 1.44 -6.01 22.57
C LYS A 556 1.44 -5.96 24.11
N ILE A 557 0.38 -6.46 24.75
CA ILE A 557 0.21 -6.40 26.21
C ILE A 557 0.89 -7.60 26.91
N TYR A 558 0.88 -8.78 26.28
CA TYR A 558 1.48 -10.03 26.77
C TYR A 558 2.45 -10.65 25.73
N PRO A 559 3.64 -10.05 25.47
CA PRO A 559 4.54 -10.47 24.40
C PRO A 559 4.87 -11.97 24.36
N HIS A 560 5.08 -12.58 25.52
CA HIS A 560 5.38 -14.01 25.64
C HIS A 560 4.25 -14.94 25.15
N THR A 561 3.05 -14.43 24.90
CA THR A 561 1.94 -15.20 24.29
C THR A 561 2.07 -15.34 22.77
N ALA A 562 3.03 -14.65 22.14
CA ALA A 562 3.31 -14.73 20.72
C ALA A 562 3.55 -16.18 20.24
N ASP A 563 4.32 -16.97 21.01
CA ASP A 563 4.59 -18.39 20.72
C ASP A 563 3.31 -19.26 20.76
N LEU A 564 2.22 -18.78 21.37
CA LEU A 564 0.91 -19.45 21.34
C LEU A 564 0.10 -19.03 20.11
N ILE A 565 0.06 -17.72 19.83
CA ILE A 565 -0.76 -17.11 18.77
C ILE A 565 -0.24 -17.47 17.39
N ILE A 566 1.05 -17.21 17.13
CA ILE A 566 1.61 -17.19 15.77
C ILE A 566 1.53 -18.56 15.08
N PRO A 567 1.87 -19.68 15.74
CA PRO A 567 1.76 -21.01 15.11
C PRO A 567 0.30 -21.45 14.88
N ARG A 568 -0.66 -20.94 15.66
CA ARG A 568 -2.06 -21.39 15.64
C ARG A 568 -2.95 -20.52 14.76
N ALA A 569 -2.62 -19.25 14.63
CA ALA A 569 -3.44 -18.30 13.91
C ALA A 569 -3.25 -18.46 12.39
N ASN A 570 -4.35 -18.56 11.66
CA ASN A 570 -4.32 -18.59 10.20
C ASN A 570 -4.07 -17.19 9.61
N ILE A 571 -2.84 -16.71 9.76
CA ILE A 571 -2.41 -15.35 9.38
C ILE A 571 -1.51 -15.43 8.14
N GLY A 572 -1.76 -14.58 7.14
CA GLY A 572 -0.91 -14.46 5.94
C GLY A 572 0.40 -13.70 6.19
N GLY A 573 1.39 -13.85 5.29
CA GLY A 573 2.76 -13.33 5.48
C GLY A 573 2.87 -11.85 5.83
N LEU A 574 2.10 -10.96 5.17
CA LEU A 574 2.12 -9.53 5.49
C LEU A 574 1.68 -9.24 6.93
N ARG A 575 0.63 -9.91 7.40
CA ARG A 575 0.12 -9.75 8.76
C ARG A 575 1.07 -10.34 9.80
N LEU A 576 1.83 -11.39 9.44
CA LEU A 576 2.92 -11.90 10.28
C LEU A 576 4.01 -10.84 10.49
N PHE A 577 4.41 -10.10 9.45
CA PHE A 577 5.35 -8.98 9.61
C PHE A 577 4.82 -7.86 10.51
N ILE A 578 3.53 -7.55 10.40
CA ILE A 578 2.90 -6.57 11.30
C ILE A 578 3.00 -7.04 12.75
N LEU A 579 2.71 -8.31 13.04
CA LEU A 579 2.88 -8.86 14.39
C LEU A 579 4.34 -8.86 14.83
N ALA A 580 5.26 -9.27 13.96
CA ALA A 580 6.69 -9.28 14.21
C ALA A 580 7.23 -7.90 14.60
N SER A 581 6.71 -6.82 13.99
CA SER A 581 7.16 -5.46 14.27
C SER A 581 6.79 -4.94 15.67
N ILE A 582 5.89 -5.62 16.39
CA ILE A 582 5.40 -5.18 17.70
C ILE A 582 6.44 -5.42 18.79
N ASN A 583 7.03 -6.62 18.82
CA ASN A 583 8.01 -7.04 19.82
C ASN A 583 8.88 -8.20 19.30
N PRO A 584 10.07 -8.40 19.88
CA PRO A 584 10.98 -9.48 19.46
C PRO A 584 10.41 -10.88 19.68
N GLU A 585 9.55 -11.11 20.68
CA GLU A 585 8.92 -12.42 20.92
C GLU A 585 8.06 -12.85 19.73
N ALA A 586 7.32 -11.92 19.11
CA ALA A 586 6.52 -12.18 17.92
C ALA A 586 7.39 -12.50 16.71
N ALA A 587 8.44 -11.72 16.46
CA ALA A 587 9.35 -12.02 15.37
C ALA A 587 10.06 -13.37 15.58
N ASN A 588 10.50 -13.66 16.82
CA ASN A 588 11.15 -14.91 17.18
C ASN A 588 10.20 -16.11 17.09
N ALA A 589 8.92 -15.96 17.43
CA ALA A 589 7.91 -17.01 17.26
C ALA A 589 7.76 -17.42 15.79
N ILE A 590 7.83 -16.47 14.86
CA ILE A 590 7.83 -16.75 13.41
C ILE A 590 9.11 -17.50 13.02
N LEU A 591 10.27 -17.07 13.53
CA LEU A 591 11.55 -17.73 13.28
C LEU A 591 11.64 -19.13 13.90
N LYS A 592 10.87 -19.44 14.94
CA LYS A 592 10.79 -20.77 15.55
C LYS A 592 9.82 -21.72 14.85
N THR A 593 9.03 -21.24 13.90
CA THR A 593 7.95 -22.01 13.26
C THR A 593 8.21 -22.13 11.75
N PRO A 594 9.03 -23.11 11.30
CA PRO A 594 9.44 -23.24 9.90
C PRO A 594 8.28 -23.31 8.90
N GLU A 595 7.15 -23.88 9.31
CA GLU A 595 5.95 -24.03 8.48
C GLU A 595 5.35 -22.67 8.10
N LEU A 596 5.58 -21.61 8.88
CA LEU A 596 5.12 -20.27 8.54
C LEU A 596 5.97 -19.61 7.46
N TRP A 597 7.18 -20.12 7.20
CA TRP A 597 8.06 -19.49 6.22
C TRP A 597 7.55 -19.65 4.78
N ILE A 598 6.75 -20.69 4.53
CA ILE A 598 6.08 -20.90 3.23
C ILE A 598 5.10 -19.75 2.91
N LYS A 599 4.71 -18.96 3.91
CA LYS A 599 3.83 -17.80 3.75
C LYS A 599 4.58 -16.56 3.26
N PHE A 600 5.91 -16.62 3.15
CA PHE A 600 6.74 -15.56 2.57
C PHE A 600 7.16 -15.92 1.14
N HIS A 601 7.17 -14.93 0.26
CA HIS A 601 7.54 -15.13 -1.15
C HIS A 601 9.02 -15.46 -1.33
N ASP A 602 9.87 -14.85 -0.50
CA ASP A 602 11.30 -15.11 -0.42
C ASP A 602 11.68 -15.29 1.05
N ARG A 603 12.14 -16.51 1.37
CA ARG A 603 12.51 -16.90 2.72
C ARG A 603 13.71 -16.10 3.24
N ASN A 604 14.74 -15.89 2.43
CA ASN A 604 15.95 -15.20 2.89
C ASN A 604 15.65 -13.72 3.14
N THR A 605 14.94 -13.10 2.20
CA THR A 605 14.45 -11.73 2.39
C THR A 605 13.61 -11.62 3.65
N ALA A 606 12.73 -12.59 3.95
CA ALA A 606 11.93 -12.56 5.17
C ALA A 606 12.75 -12.67 6.45
N LEU A 607 13.76 -13.56 6.50
CA LEU A 607 14.67 -13.67 7.64
C LEU A 607 15.41 -12.34 7.91
N VAL A 608 15.94 -11.72 6.86
CA VAL A 608 16.62 -10.41 6.94
C VAL A 608 15.66 -9.34 7.45
N GLN A 609 14.44 -9.25 6.90
CA GLN A 609 13.47 -8.25 7.35
C GLN A 609 13.05 -8.46 8.81
N LEU A 610 12.88 -9.70 9.26
CA LEU A 610 12.57 -10.00 10.67
C LEU A 610 13.72 -9.58 11.59
N ALA A 611 14.97 -9.91 11.26
CA ALA A 611 16.14 -9.47 12.03
C ALA A 611 16.27 -7.95 12.09
N LYS A 612 15.90 -7.23 11.02
CA LYS A 612 15.94 -5.77 11.01
C LYS A 612 14.93 -5.12 11.95
N MET A 613 13.93 -5.83 12.44
CA MET A 613 12.88 -5.26 13.31
C MET A 613 13.34 -5.02 14.75
N HIS A 614 14.13 -5.93 15.32
CA HIS A 614 14.57 -5.88 16.73
C HIS A 614 15.99 -6.44 16.88
N ASP A 615 16.79 -5.86 17.77
CA ASP A 615 18.16 -6.33 18.03
C ASP A 615 18.17 -7.76 18.59
N GLU A 616 17.22 -8.10 19.47
CA GLU A 616 17.07 -9.43 20.05
C GLU A 616 16.68 -10.48 19.01
N THR A 617 15.91 -10.09 18.00
CA THR A 617 15.55 -10.97 16.88
C THR A 617 16.73 -11.20 15.96
N ALA A 618 17.51 -10.15 15.68
CA ALA A 618 18.74 -10.27 14.92
C ALA A 618 19.73 -11.20 15.65
N GLN A 619 19.92 -11.00 16.96
CA GLN A 619 20.78 -11.84 17.78
C GLN A 619 20.29 -13.30 17.82
N PHE A 620 18.97 -13.52 17.97
CA PHE A 620 18.38 -14.87 17.88
C PHE A 620 18.67 -15.54 16.54
N LEU A 621 18.49 -14.82 15.43
CA LEU A 621 18.72 -15.33 14.08
C LEU A 621 20.19 -15.73 13.86
N ILE A 622 21.13 -14.88 14.28
CA ILE A 622 22.57 -15.07 14.15
C ILE A 622 23.06 -16.25 15.02
N ASN A 623 22.54 -16.39 16.23
CA ASN A 623 22.92 -17.46 17.15
C ASN A 623 22.24 -18.81 16.86
N ASN A 624 21.15 -18.82 16.10
CA ASN A 624 20.53 -20.05 15.65
C ASN A 624 21.25 -20.60 14.41
N PHE A 625 21.94 -21.72 14.56
CA PHE A 625 22.74 -22.33 13.49
C PHE A 625 21.93 -22.69 12.23
N GLU A 626 20.72 -23.23 12.39
CA GLU A 626 19.91 -23.65 11.24
C GLU A 626 19.44 -22.44 10.43
N LEU A 627 19.10 -21.34 11.11
CA LEU A 627 18.65 -20.12 10.46
C LEU A 627 19.81 -19.34 9.86
N SER A 628 20.89 -19.16 10.62
CA SER A 628 22.04 -18.38 10.18
C SER A 628 22.71 -19.01 8.96
N ASN A 629 22.71 -20.34 8.82
CA ASN A 629 23.21 -21.04 7.64
C ASN A 629 22.49 -20.66 6.33
N LEU A 630 21.27 -20.14 6.40
CA LEU A 630 20.50 -19.74 5.22
C LEU A 630 20.91 -18.35 4.70
N LEU A 631 21.61 -17.57 5.52
CA LEU A 631 22.00 -16.20 5.21
C LEU A 631 23.26 -16.17 4.33
N THR A 632 23.25 -15.32 3.31
CA THR A 632 24.43 -14.96 2.52
C THR A 632 25.25 -13.88 3.21
N ASP A 633 26.46 -13.61 2.71
CA ASP A 633 27.30 -12.49 3.17
C ASP A 633 26.55 -11.15 3.14
N ASN A 634 25.81 -10.90 2.05
CA ASN A 634 25.04 -9.66 1.89
C ASN A 634 23.93 -9.56 2.92
N ASP A 635 23.26 -10.68 3.23
CA ASP A 635 22.20 -10.72 4.24
C ASP A 635 22.77 -10.37 5.62
N ILE A 636 23.93 -10.93 5.98
CA ILE A 636 24.61 -10.66 7.26
C ILE A 636 25.04 -9.20 7.34
N ILE A 637 25.63 -8.65 6.27
CA ILE A 637 26.03 -7.24 6.20
C ILE A 637 24.82 -6.31 6.31
N GLU A 638 23.71 -6.64 5.63
CA GLU A 638 22.47 -5.85 5.70
C GLU A 638 21.89 -5.84 7.12
N ILE A 639 21.87 -7.01 7.77
CA ILE A 639 21.45 -7.16 9.17
C ILE A 639 22.37 -6.32 10.08
N ALA A 640 23.69 -6.47 9.97
CA ALA A 640 24.66 -5.72 10.77
C ALA A 640 24.55 -4.20 10.56
N THR A 641 24.26 -3.76 9.34
CA THR A 641 24.12 -2.34 9.00
C THR A 641 22.88 -1.75 9.64
N SER A 642 21.80 -2.54 9.68
CA SER A 642 20.52 -2.13 10.26
C SER A 642 20.49 -2.25 11.78
N ARG A 643 21.26 -3.18 12.33
CA ARG A 643 21.34 -3.53 13.76
C ARG A 643 22.79 -3.54 14.21
N PRO A 644 23.41 -2.35 14.37
CA PRO A 644 24.84 -2.28 14.62
C PRO A 644 25.24 -2.88 15.99
N VAL A 645 24.30 -2.97 16.94
CA VAL A 645 24.50 -3.52 18.29
C VAL A 645 24.94 -4.99 18.28
N ILE A 646 24.49 -5.77 17.29
CA ILE A 646 24.80 -7.22 17.21
C ILE A 646 26.10 -7.51 16.44
N LEU A 647 26.85 -6.49 16.03
CA LEU A 647 28.06 -6.67 15.24
C LEU A 647 29.13 -7.48 15.99
N VAL A 648 29.23 -7.30 17.31
CA VAL A 648 30.13 -8.10 18.16
C VAL A 648 29.72 -9.57 18.18
N ASP A 649 28.41 -9.86 18.23
CA ASP A 649 27.90 -11.22 18.19
C ASP A 649 28.21 -11.89 16.85
N ILE A 650 28.07 -11.17 15.74
CA ILE A 650 28.41 -11.67 14.40
C ILE A 650 29.91 -11.99 14.32
N LEU A 651 30.77 -11.04 14.70
CA LEU A 651 32.23 -11.21 14.63
C LEU A 651 32.75 -12.30 15.57
N SER A 652 32.06 -12.55 16.68
CA SER A 652 32.42 -13.61 17.64
C SER A 652 31.84 -14.98 17.26
N ASN A 653 30.96 -15.05 16.26
CA ASN A 653 30.33 -16.29 15.83
C ASN A 653 31.20 -16.98 14.76
N GLU A 654 32.05 -17.91 15.20
CA GLU A 654 32.98 -18.66 14.34
C GLU A 654 32.29 -19.33 13.14
N LYS A 655 31.03 -19.76 13.27
CA LYS A 655 30.31 -20.42 12.19
C LYS A 655 29.87 -19.46 11.10
N ILE A 656 29.47 -18.25 11.49
CA ILE A 656 29.13 -17.20 10.53
C ILE A 656 30.40 -16.68 9.87
N MET A 657 31.42 -16.33 10.67
CA MET A 657 32.69 -15.85 10.14
C MET A 657 33.35 -16.88 9.23
N GLY A 658 33.33 -18.17 9.61
CA GLY A 658 33.90 -19.25 8.80
C GLY A 658 33.26 -19.48 7.43
N LYS A 659 32.08 -18.88 7.15
CA LYS A 659 31.45 -18.92 5.82
C LYS A 659 31.47 -17.58 5.08
N MET A 660 31.90 -16.50 5.73
CA MET A 660 31.97 -15.19 5.10
C MET A 660 33.13 -15.12 4.11
N SER A 661 32.94 -14.41 3.01
CA SER A 661 34.05 -14.04 2.12
C SER A 661 34.93 -12.98 2.77
N GLU A 662 36.21 -12.94 2.37
CA GLU A 662 37.17 -11.91 2.81
C GLU A 662 36.63 -10.47 2.63
N ALA A 663 35.88 -10.23 1.55
CA ALA A 663 35.24 -8.94 1.29
C ALA A 663 34.17 -8.61 2.34
N GLY A 664 33.35 -9.58 2.74
CA GLY A 664 32.35 -9.39 3.78
C GLY A 664 32.98 -9.20 5.16
N GLU A 665 34.02 -9.98 5.50
CA GLU A 665 34.78 -9.82 6.74
C GLU A 665 35.39 -8.41 6.85
N LEU A 666 35.97 -7.92 5.76
CA LEU A 666 36.54 -6.57 5.68
C LEU A 666 35.47 -5.50 5.96
N VAL A 667 34.28 -5.63 5.36
CA VAL A 667 33.17 -4.68 5.59
C VAL A 667 32.73 -4.68 7.04
N LEU A 668 32.54 -5.86 7.66
CA LEU A 668 32.16 -5.94 9.07
C LEU A 668 33.26 -5.38 10.00
N GLY A 669 34.53 -5.66 9.71
CA GLY A 669 35.67 -5.11 10.45
C GLY A 669 35.75 -3.59 10.36
N GLN A 670 35.44 -3.01 9.20
CA GLN A 670 35.33 -1.56 9.02
C GLN A 670 34.17 -0.97 9.84
N MET A 671 33.00 -1.61 9.82
CA MET A 671 31.84 -1.19 10.62
C MET A 671 32.16 -1.20 12.11
N PHE A 672 32.86 -2.22 12.60
CA PHE A 672 33.26 -2.34 14.00
C PHE A 672 34.29 -1.28 14.39
N SER A 673 35.24 -0.99 13.50
CA SER A 673 36.22 0.08 13.67
C SER A 673 35.59 1.47 13.70
N LEU A 674 34.46 1.67 13.02
CA LEU A 674 33.71 2.93 13.07
C LEU A 674 32.96 3.07 14.40
N GLN A 675 32.26 2.02 14.85
CA GLN A 675 31.54 2.03 16.14
C GLN A 675 32.45 2.27 17.35
N SER A 676 33.62 1.62 17.36
CA SER A 676 34.57 1.74 18.47
C SER A 676 35.19 3.14 18.59
N LYS A 677 35.22 3.93 17.50
CA LYS A 677 35.66 5.32 17.51
C LYS A 677 34.60 6.28 18.05
N GLU A 678 33.32 5.91 17.96
CA GLU A 678 32.19 6.73 18.42
C GLU A 678 31.92 6.55 19.92
N GLN A 679 32.43 5.50 20.56
CA GLN A 679 32.39 5.40 22.01
C GLN A 679 33.38 6.40 22.64
N PRO A 680 32.92 7.35 23.47
CA PRO A 680 33.82 8.29 24.13
C PRO A 680 34.88 7.50 24.92
N PRO A 681 36.16 7.94 24.91
CA PRO A 681 37.19 7.28 25.68
C PRO A 681 36.70 7.18 27.12
N ALA A 682 36.82 5.98 27.72
CA ALA A 682 36.40 5.67 29.08
C ALA A 682 37.11 6.59 30.11
N GLY A 683 36.67 7.84 30.17
CA GLY A 683 37.21 8.90 30.97
C GLY A 683 36.55 8.84 32.33
N LYS A 684 37.31 8.34 33.31
CA LYS A 684 37.14 8.51 34.76
C LYS A 684 35.74 8.96 35.18
N SER A 685 34.89 7.98 35.50
CA SER A 685 33.73 8.18 36.37
C SER A 685 34.22 8.90 37.64
N SER A 686 34.01 10.21 37.67
CA SER A 686 34.15 10.98 38.89
C SER A 686 33.00 10.56 39.77
N ARG A 687 33.32 9.75 40.78
CA ARG A 687 32.50 9.62 41.99
C ARG A 687 32.29 11.02 42.55
N LEU A 688 31.20 11.66 42.17
CA LEU A 688 30.53 12.64 42.99
C LEU A 688 29.44 11.87 43.76
N LEU A 689 29.86 11.35 44.91
CA LEU A 689 28.97 11.10 46.02
C LEU A 689 28.63 12.48 46.60
N MET A 690 27.38 12.91 46.43
CA MET A 690 26.63 13.70 47.39
C MET A 690 25.17 13.23 47.36
#